data_AF-A0AA89C1Y5-F1
#
_entry.id   AF-A0AA89C1Y5-F1
#
_cell.length_a   1.000
_cell.length_b   1.000
_cell.length_c   1.000
_cell.angle_alpha   90.00
_cell.angle_beta   90.00
_cell.angle_gamma   90.00
#
_symmetry.space_group_name_H-M   'P 1'
#
loop_
_entity.id
_entity.type
_entity.pdbx_description
1 polymer ?
#
loop_
_entity_poly.entity_id
_entity_poly.type
_entity_poly.pdbx_seq_one_letter_code
_entity_poly.pdbx_strand_id
1 'polypeptide(L)'
;MSTQIVPKIVNICEISVPIIALSDHYPVCFTRSVKSQYEPKNKHTTIQYRDYKNFDENSFLRELALQDFNAVFTSMNPDDALSSFYSIIFGLLDKHAKVRTKRVKTQFKPKWLSPEINDARYKRDFYHQKRDSKNFQIWRNKVTSLIREAKGNYYKTSIENNMNSKDIWKHLNEITNKKNNRSINEITYEGQTSDDPAKMANMFNQFFTELHRRLERNTDQTLILDKLAEHMKTKLPIDQIFKIDEINEEEVFSMLRKLNTSKSAGIDTLGPRILKLAAGQITKPLQHIINLSIRTGEFPNALKHARITPIFKKDDTSNPGNYRPISILPTLSKLFEKHIATQIRNFLDNFNILHDDQSGFRSKHSCITALTKITETWLKEIDNGNLIGTVFLDFSKAFDLVDHDILIKKLSLYHFHEISIKLLASYLKDRHQRVMIANKYSNPLPIKTGVPQGSVLGPLLFILFINDLPLQVSNSKTDIFADDTTVHTSGKDIQEIQNNLNIDVESITNWCSQNKMIINTDKSKVMLVASSHKQKSNPNLSIQIHNQLLENVEQEKLLGVFIDKSMTFTQHINYICKNVSSKIALLGRIKKFLPIPTRKLYYNSYILPVFDYCITIWGNASKTQLERVFKLQKRAARIILDKP
;
A
#
# COMPACT_ATOMS: atom_id res chain seq x y z
N MET A 1 16.05 -46.65 4.21
CA MET A 1 15.65 -47.07 2.86
C MET A 1 14.20 -47.52 2.99
N SER A 2 13.19 -47.02 2.29
CA SER A 2 13.10 -46.29 1.03
C SER A 2 12.22 -45.05 1.23
N THR A 3 12.80 -43.88 1.01
CA THR A 3 12.06 -42.62 0.89
C THR A 3 11.14 -42.75 -0.32
N GLN A 4 9.83 -42.84 -0.08
CA GLN A 4 8.81 -42.70 -1.12
C GLN A 4 8.99 -41.33 -1.78
N ILE A 5 9.62 -41.34 -2.95
CA ILE A 5 9.49 -40.26 -3.92
C ILE A 5 8.05 -40.35 -4.40
N VAL A 6 7.15 -39.53 -3.83
CA VAL A 6 5.83 -39.32 -4.41
C VAL A 6 6.07 -38.69 -5.79
N PRO A 7 5.82 -39.40 -6.90
CA PRO A 7 5.95 -38.80 -8.21
C PRO A 7 4.85 -37.74 -8.33
N LYS A 8 5.22 -36.56 -8.84
CA LYS A 8 4.24 -35.58 -9.33
C LYS A 8 3.18 -36.32 -10.14
N ILE A 9 1.91 -36.10 -9.77
CA ILE A 9 0.70 -36.56 -10.46
C ILE A 9 0.96 -36.54 -11.97
N VAL A 10 1.08 -37.74 -12.55
CA VAL A 10 1.29 -37.92 -13.99
C VAL A 10 -0.10 -37.89 -14.61
N ASN A 11 -0.40 -36.89 -15.44
CA ASN A 11 -1.63 -36.82 -16.23
C ASN A 11 -1.61 -37.92 -17.31
N ILE A 12 -1.95 -39.14 -16.91
CA ILE A 12 -2.23 -40.26 -17.80
C ILE A 12 -3.66 -40.07 -18.28
N CYS A 13 -3.83 -39.97 -19.60
CA CYS A 13 -5.12 -39.70 -20.23
C CYS A 13 -5.85 -40.99 -20.57
N GLU A 14 -5.10 -42.05 -20.86
CA GLU A 14 -5.66 -43.35 -21.26
C GLU A 14 -4.65 -44.45 -20.96
N ILE A 15 -5.14 -45.63 -20.59
CA ILE A 15 -4.34 -46.84 -20.38
C ILE A 15 -4.98 -47.94 -21.22
N SER A 16 -4.20 -48.62 -22.04
CA SER A 16 -4.64 -49.73 -22.87
C SER A 16 -3.68 -50.91 -22.73
N VAL A 17 -4.21 -52.13 -22.71
CA VAL A 17 -3.41 -53.36 -22.70
C VAL A 17 -3.67 -54.09 -24.01
N PRO A 18 -2.93 -53.75 -25.09
CA PRO A 18 -3.14 -54.40 -26.37
C PRO A 18 -2.71 -55.88 -26.29
N ILE A 19 -3.56 -56.77 -26.80
CA ILE A 19 -3.30 -58.21 -26.87
C ILE A 19 -2.32 -58.45 -28.03
N ILE A 20 -1.05 -58.18 -27.76
CA ILE A 20 0.05 -58.41 -28.69
C ILE A 20 0.94 -59.48 -28.06
N ALA A 21 0.92 -60.69 -28.64
CA ALA A 21 1.65 -61.86 -28.14
C ALA A 21 3.14 -61.79 -28.49
N LEU A 22 3.86 -60.85 -27.87
CA LEU A 22 5.33 -60.72 -27.98
C LEU A 22 6.06 -61.21 -26.71
N SER A 23 5.32 -61.49 -25.62
CA SER A 23 5.80 -62.03 -24.35
C SER A 23 4.64 -62.70 -23.60
N ASP A 24 4.99 -63.53 -22.62
CA ASP A 24 4.21 -64.06 -21.50
C ASP A 24 3.48 -63.01 -20.64
N HIS A 25 3.73 -61.71 -20.85
CA HIS A 25 2.98 -60.61 -20.27
C HIS A 25 2.48 -59.63 -21.34
N TYR A 26 1.20 -59.24 -21.25
CA TYR A 26 0.66 -58.20 -22.13
C TYR A 26 1.28 -56.84 -21.82
N PRO A 27 1.73 -56.08 -22.85
CA PRO A 27 2.28 -54.76 -22.64
C PRO A 27 1.21 -53.80 -22.12
N VAL A 28 1.53 -53.02 -21.09
CA VAL A 28 0.67 -51.92 -20.62
C VAL A 28 1.11 -50.65 -21.34
N CYS A 29 0.29 -50.19 -22.29
CA CYS A 29 0.48 -48.92 -22.97
C CYS A 29 -0.32 -47.83 -22.25
N PHE A 30 0.24 -46.63 -22.15
CA PHE A 30 -0.50 -45.48 -21.64
C PHE A 30 -0.19 -44.24 -22.45
N THR A 31 -1.22 -43.42 -22.64
CA THR A 31 -1.14 -42.15 -23.38
C THR A 31 -1.02 -41.02 -22.37
N ARG A 32 0.06 -40.24 -22.48
CA ARG A 32 0.30 -39.10 -21.60
C ARG A 32 -0.01 -37.81 -22.34
N SER A 33 -0.89 -36.97 -21.77
CA SER A 33 -0.97 -35.58 -22.21
C SER A 33 0.31 -34.85 -21.81
N VAL A 34 1.16 -34.62 -22.80
CA VAL A 34 2.27 -33.68 -22.70
C VAL A 34 1.72 -32.35 -23.22
N LYS A 35 1.72 -31.29 -22.40
CA LYS A 35 1.50 -29.94 -22.92
C LYS A 35 2.52 -29.72 -24.05
N SER A 36 2.07 -29.76 -25.30
CA SER A 36 2.93 -29.85 -26.49
C SER A 36 3.58 -28.53 -26.90
N GLN A 37 3.52 -27.50 -26.04
CA GLN A 37 4.28 -26.28 -26.24
C GLN A 37 5.34 -26.19 -25.16
N TYR A 38 6.58 -26.49 -25.54
CA TYR A 38 7.71 -25.79 -24.96
C TYR A 38 7.52 -24.31 -25.32
N GLU A 39 6.74 -23.59 -24.53
CA GLU A 39 6.90 -22.15 -24.46
C GLU A 39 8.22 -21.92 -23.74
N PRO A 40 9.24 -21.33 -24.38
CA PRO A 40 10.39 -20.87 -23.62
C PRO A 40 9.84 -19.94 -22.55
N LYS A 41 10.03 -20.28 -21.26
CA LYS A 41 9.66 -19.46 -20.09
C LYS A 41 10.20 -18.02 -20.13
N ASN A 42 11.00 -17.69 -21.14
CA ASN A 42 11.88 -16.56 -21.23
C ASN A 42 11.52 -15.70 -22.45
N LYS A 43 10.30 -15.15 -22.49
CA LYS A 43 10.03 -14.01 -23.36
C LYS A 43 10.86 -12.84 -22.81
N HIS A 44 11.86 -12.40 -23.57
CA HIS A 44 12.65 -11.25 -23.17
C HIS A 44 11.75 -10.03 -23.04
N THR A 45 11.81 -9.36 -21.90
CA THR A 45 11.04 -8.14 -21.70
C THR A 45 11.75 -6.99 -22.41
N THR A 46 11.00 -6.28 -23.24
CA THR A 46 11.46 -5.04 -23.84
C THR A 46 10.95 -3.89 -22.99
N ILE A 47 11.84 -2.97 -22.62
CA ILE A 47 11.49 -1.77 -21.88
C ILE A 47 11.78 -0.53 -22.74
N GLN A 48 10.92 0.46 -22.65
CA GLN A 48 11.20 1.81 -23.13
C GLN A 48 11.62 2.67 -21.95
N TYR A 49 12.67 3.46 -22.13
CA TYR A 49 13.16 4.38 -21.11
C TYR A 49 13.84 5.57 -21.77
N ARG A 50 13.88 6.70 -21.07
CA ARG A 50 14.64 7.87 -21.50
C ARG A 50 16.11 7.66 -21.17
N ASP A 51 16.99 7.70 -22.18
CA ASP A 51 18.40 7.39 -21.99
C ASP A 51 19.18 8.63 -21.55
N TYR A 52 19.63 8.61 -20.29
CA TYR A 52 20.44 9.66 -19.69
C TYR A 52 21.95 9.35 -19.69
N LYS A 53 22.40 8.29 -20.37
CA LYS A 53 23.82 7.87 -20.31
C LYS A 53 24.78 8.97 -20.79
N ASN A 54 24.40 9.71 -21.82
CA ASN A 54 25.18 10.81 -22.41
C ASN A 54 24.46 12.17 -22.24
N PHE A 55 23.61 12.30 -21.22
CA PHE A 55 22.88 13.54 -20.97
C PHE A 55 23.80 14.57 -20.34
N ASP A 56 24.07 15.66 -21.06
CA ASP A 56 24.81 16.81 -20.55
C ASP A 56 23.86 17.77 -19.84
N GLU A 57 23.91 17.75 -18.51
CA GLU A 57 23.06 18.58 -17.65
C GLU A 57 23.29 20.09 -17.89
N ASN A 58 24.54 20.50 -18.15
CA ASN A 58 24.87 21.90 -18.38
C ASN A 58 24.39 22.38 -19.74
N SER A 59 24.57 21.59 -20.78
CA SER A 59 24.06 21.90 -22.13
C SER A 59 22.54 22.03 -22.13
N PHE A 60 21.84 21.09 -21.49
CA PHE A 60 20.39 21.14 -21.32
C PHE A 60 19.94 22.41 -20.58
N LEU A 61 20.59 22.76 -19.46
CA LEU A 61 20.24 23.96 -18.68
C LEU A 61 20.52 25.27 -19.45
N ARG A 62 21.61 25.33 -20.23
CA ARG A 62 21.91 26.50 -21.07
C ARG A 62 20.86 26.69 -22.15
N GLU A 63 20.49 25.64 -22.86
CA GLU A 63 19.45 25.73 -23.89
C GLU A 63 18.07 26.03 -23.29
N LEU A 64 17.77 25.47 -22.12
CA LEU A 64 16.54 25.77 -21.38
C LEU A 64 16.46 27.24 -20.97
N ALA A 65 17.58 27.82 -20.53
CA ALA A 65 17.64 29.24 -20.16
C ALA A 65 17.42 30.19 -21.36
N LEU A 66 17.61 29.70 -22.59
CA LEU A 66 17.35 30.45 -23.83
C LEU A 66 15.92 30.28 -24.37
N GLN A 67 15.10 29.41 -23.76
CA GLN A 67 13.74 29.21 -24.23
C GLN A 67 12.84 30.38 -23.85
N ASP A 68 11.92 30.71 -24.75
CA ASP A 68 10.88 31.70 -24.49
C ASP A 68 9.65 31.05 -23.83
N PHE A 69 9.30 31.52 -22.63
CA PHE A 69 8.10 31.12 -21.89
C PHE A 69 6.94 32.12 -22.02
N ASN A 70 7.03 33.12 -22.91
CA ASN A 70 5.97 34.13 -23.10
C ASN A 70 4.59 33.51 -23.39
N ALA A 71 4.53 32.43 -24.17
CA ALA A 71 3.28 31.70 -24.42
C ALA A 71 2.66 31.11 -23.13
N VAL A 72 3.49 30.74 -22.15
CA VAL A 72 3.01 30.31 -20.82
C VAL A 72 2.46 31.50 -20.03
N PHE A 73 3.16 32.64 -20.04
CA PHE A 73 2.80 33.82 -19.24
C PHE A 73 1.60 34.62 -19.78
N THR A 74 1.33 34.53 -21.08
CA THR A 74 0.23 35.24 -21.75
C THR A 74 -1.05 34.40 -21.83
N SER A 75 -0.96 33.11 -21.51
CA SER A 75 -2.12 32.23 -21.50
C SER A 75 -3.11 32.62 -20.40
N MET A 76 -4.40 32.60 -20.73
CA MET A 76 -5.50 32.80 -19.79
C MET A 76 -6.09 31.48 -19.30
N ASN A 77 -5.69 30.35 -19.90
CA ASN A 77 -6.15 29.01 -19.53
C ASN A 77 -4.99 28.16 -18.96
N PRO A 78 -5.17 27.49 -17.80
CA PRO A 78 -4.15 26.64 -17.21
C PRO A 78 -3.68 25.46 -18.09
N ASP A 79 -4.57 24.86 -18.87
CA ASP A 79 -4.23 23.75 -19.77
C ASP A 79 -3.37 24.22 -20.95
N ASP A 80 -3.69 25.37 -21.54
CA ASP A 80 -2.90 25.95 -22.64
C ASP A 80 -1.50 26.38 -22.15
N ALA A 81 -1.44 26.96 -20.95
CA ALA A 81 -0.18 27.34 -20.29
C ALA A 81 0.69 26.10 -20.02
N LEU A 82 0.09 25.04 -19.47
CA LEU A 82 0.79 23.79 -19.20
C LEU A 82 1.22 23.08 -20.50
N SER A 83 0.40 23.14 -21.55
CA SER A 83 0.72 22.54 -22.85
C SER A 83 1.91 23.23 -23.49
N SER A 84 1.95 24.56 -23.45
CA SER A 84 3.09 25.37 -23.91
C SER A 84 4.36 25.04 -23.12
N PHE A 85 4.25 24.94 -21.80
CA PHE A 85 5.35 24.51 -20.93
C PHE A 85 5.86 23.11 -21.30
N TYR A 86 4.96 22.14 -21.48
CA TYR A 86 5.33 20.77 -21.84
C TYR A 86 5.97 20.68 -23.22
N SER A 87 5.49 21.43 -24.22
CA SER A 87 6.09 21.46 -25.55
C SER A 87 7.57 21.88 -25.51
N ILE A 88 7.88 22.92 -24.72
CA ILE A 88 9.27 23.40 -24.53
C ILE A 88 10.12 22.32 -23.85
N ILE A 89 9.68 21.81 -22.71
CA ILE A 89 10.44 20.86 -21.90
C ILE A 89 10.66 19.53 -22.65
N PHE A 90 9.61 18.96 -23.24
CA PHE A 90 9.73 17.70 -23.97
C PHE A 90 10.53 17.85 -25.26
N GLY A 91 10.40 18.97 -25.98
CA GLY A 91 11.24 19.25 -27.15
C GLY A 91 12.74 19.23 -26.81
N LEU A 92 13.12 19.89 -25.71
CA LEU A 92 14.51 19.85 -25.22
C LEU A 92 14.90 18.46 -24.72
N LEU A 93 14.04 17.77 -23.98
CA LEU A 93 14.35 16.43 -23.50
C LEU A 93 14.53 15.43 -24.65
N ASP A 94 13.77 15.53 -25.73
CA ASP A 94 13.91 14.65 -26.89
C ASP A 94 15.20 14.94 -27.67
N LYS A 95 15.70 16.18 -27.63
CA LYS A 95 17.03 16.54 -28.15
C LYS A 95 18.17 15.98 -27.28
N HIS A 96 18.12 16.21 -25.97
CA HIS A 96 19.23 15.92 -25.03
C HIS A 96 19.21 14.50 -24.44
N ALA A 97 18.04 13.87 -24.35
CA ALA A 97 17.85 12.57 -23.72
C ALA A 97 16.78 11.76 -24.46
N LYS A 98 17.18 11.12 -25.57
CA LYS A 98 16.26 10.36 -26.44
C LYS A 98 15.63 9.16 -25.72
N VAL A 99 14.36 8.87 -26.04
CA VAL A 99 13.71 7.62 -25.63
C VAL A 99 14.33 6.46 -26.41
N ARG A 100 14.74 5.41 -25.69
CA ARG A 100 15.32 4.20 -26.24
C ARG A 100 14.58 2.96 -25.78
N THR A 101 14.61 1.96 -26.64
CA THR A 101 14.05 0.64 -26.38
C THR A 101 15.20 -0.33 -26.11
N LYS A 102 15.16 -1.04 -24.97
CA LYS A 102 16.17 -2.05 -24.62
C LYS A 102 15.52 -3.37 -24.28
N ARG A 103 16.05 -4.43 -24.89
CA ARG A 103 15.80 -5.82 -24.49
C ARG A 103 16.52 -6.09 -23.19
N VAL A 104 15.77 -6.37 -22.13
CA VAL A 104 16.34 -6.77 -20.84
C VAL A 104 16.53 -8.28 -20.86
N LYS A 105 17.80 -8.72 -20.77
CA LYS A 105 18.11 -10.12 -20.53
C LYS A 105 17.82 -10.43 -19.06
N THR A 106 16.99 -11.43 -18.80
CA THR A 106 16.77 -11.94 -17.45
C THR A 106 18.08 -12.58 -16.97
N GLN A 107 18.85 -11.87 -16.15
CA GLN A 107 20.15 -12.34 -15.67
C GLN A 107 19.91 -13.36 -14.55
N PHE A 108 19.89 -14.66 -14.89
CA PHE A 108 19.58 -15.74 -13.95
C PHE A 108 20.77 -16.21 -13.12
N LYS A 109 22.01 -15.85 -13.50
CA LYS A 109 23.21 -16.28 -12.77
C LYS A 109 23.54 -15.28 -11.66
N PRO A 110 23.64 -15.73 -10.39
CA PRO A 110 24.07 -14.88 -9.30
C PRO A 110 25.47 -14.32 -9.57
N LYS A 111 25.71 -13.05 -9.23
CA LYS A 111 26.99 -12.38 -9.49
C LYS A 111 28.19 -13.01 -8.77
N TRP A 112 27.96 -13.70 -7.65
CA TRP A 112 28.99 -14.43 -6.90
C TRP A 112 29.33 -15.80 -7.49
N LEU A 113 28.64 -16.26 -8.55
CA LEU A 113 28.87 -17.60 -9.12
C LEU A 113 30.05 -17.58 -10.09
N SER A 114 31.20 -18.10 -9.67
CA SER A 114 32.41 -18.25 -10.50
C SER A 114 32.40 -19.54 -11.35
N PRO A 115 33.24 -19.62 -12.41
CA PRO A 115 33.49 -20.86 -13.14
C PRO A 115 33.92 -22.01 -12.22
N GLU A 116 34.83 -21.76 -11.29
CA GLU A 116 35.33 -22.73 -10.31
C GLU A 116 34.18 -23.39 -9.49
N ILE A 117 33.19 -22.59 -9.07
CA ILE A 117 32.01 -23.13 -8.35
C ILE A 117 31.19 -24.03 -9.28
N ASN A 118 31.05 -23.70 -10.55
CA ASN A 118 30.31 -24.55 -11.49
C ASN A 118 31.05 -25.86 -11.74
N ASP A 119 32.38 -25.83 -11.89
CA ASP A 119 33.19 -27.04 -12.07
C ASP A 119 33.10 -27.96 -10.86
N ALA A 120 33.16 -27.40 -9.64
CA ALA A 120 32.97 -28.17 -8.41
C ALA A 120 31.55 -28.75 -8.31
N ARG A 121 30.52 -28.03 -8.78
CA ARG A 121 29.14 -28.53 -8.85
C ARG A 121 28.98 -29.68 -9.85
N TYR A 122 29.60 -29.56 -11.02
CA TYR A 122 29.60 -30.64 -12.01
C TYR A 122 30.27 -31.89 -11.46
N LYS A 123 31.42 -31.77 -10.80
CA LYS A 123 32.10 -32.90 -10.14
C LYS A 123 31.23 -33.53 -9.05
N ARG A 124 30.60 -32.71 -8.19
CA ARG A 124 29.64 -33.21 -7.18
C ARG A 124 28.51 -34.01 -7.83
N ASP A 125 27.89 -33.47 -8.88
CA ASP A 125 26.74 -34.10 -9.54
C ASP A 125 27.16 -35.38 -10.29
N PHE A 126 28.35 -35.40 -10.88
CA PHE A 126 28.97 -36.59 -11.47
C PHE A 126 29.13 -37.73 -10.45
N TYR A 127 29.74 -37.46 -9.28
CA TYR A 127 29.92 -38.50 -8.25
C TYR A 127 28.60 -38.93 -7.61
N HIS A 128 27.60 -38.04 -7.53
CA HIS A 128 26.25 -38.41 -7.12
C HIS A 128 25.60 -39.40 -8.10
N GLN A 129 25.72 -39.13 -9.41
CA GLN A 129 25.21 -40.03 -10.46
C GLN A 129 25.92 -41.39 -10.45
N LYS A 130 27.23 -41.40 -10.18
CA LYS A 130 28.04 -42.62 -10.04
C LYS A 130 27.83 -43.36 -8.71
N ARG A 131 26.96 -42.87 -7.82
CA ARG A 131 26.71 -43.42 -6.46
C ARG A 131 27.98 -43.55 -5.60
N ASP A 132 29.00 -42.73 -5.87
CA ASP A 132 30.23 -42.67 -5.10
C ASP A 132 30.05 -41.72 -3.91
N SER A 133 29.65 -42.30 -2.77
CA SER A 133 29.34 -41.54 -1.56
C SER A 133 30.53 -40.74 -1.01
N LYS A 134 31.74 -41.31 -1.08
CA LYS A 134 32.96 -40.70 -0.52
C LYS A 134 33.34 -39.46 -1.30
N ASN A 135 33.45 -39.57 -2.63
CA ASN A 135 33.78 -38.42 -3.47
C ASN A 135 32.62 -37.41 -3.53
N PHE A 136 31.36 -37.87 -3.52
CA PHE A 136 30.23 -36.96 -3.40
C PHE A 136 30.31 -36.10 -2.14
N GLN A 137 30.63 -36.68 -0.98
CA GLN A 137 30.73 -35.94 0.28
C GLN A 137 31.85 -34.89 0.24
N ILE A 138 33.02 -35.23 -0.32
CA ILE A 138 34.16 -34.33 -0.51
C ILE A 138 33.75 -33.14 -1.41
N TRP A 139 33.21 -33.41 -2.59
CA TRP A 139 32.83 -32.37 -3.55
C TRP A 139 31.63 -31.55 -3.07
N ARG A 140 30.68 -32.15 -2.35
CA ARG A 140 29.59 -31.43 -1.68
C ARG A 140 30.12 -30.44 -0.64
N ASN A 141 31.10 -30.85 0.17
CA ASN A 141 31.74 -29.98 1.17
C ASN A 141 32.52 -28.85 0.49
N LYS A 142 33.29 -29.14 -0.56
CA LYS A 142 34.03 -28.15 -1.36
C LYS A 142 33.10 -27.13 -2.02
N VAL A 143 32.02 -27.57 -2.67
CA VAL A 143 30.99 -26.69 -3.24
C VAL A 143 30.37 -25.81 -2.16
N THR A 144 30.05 -26.38 -1.01
CA THR A 144 29.47 -25.61 0.12
C THR A 144 30.43 -24.54 0.63
N SER A 145 31.73 -24.87 0.73
CA SER A 145 32.79 -23.94 1.12
C SER A 145 32.96 -22.81 0.11
N LEU A 146 33.13 -23.14 -1.18
CA LEU A 146 33.32 -22.17 -2.25
C LEU A 146 32.12 -21.22 -2.39
N ILE A 147 30.90 -21.75 -2.33
CA ILE A 147 29.68 -20.90 -2.36
C ILE A 147 29.63 -19.99 -1.14
N ARG A 148 30.02 -20.49 0.04
CA ARG A 148 30.03 -19.70 1.28
C ARG A 148 31.04 -18.56 1.19
N GLU A 149 32.25 -18.84 0.74
CA GLU A 149 33.31 -17.86 0.59
C GLU A 149 32.97 -16.81 -0.47
N ALA A 150 32.53 -17.24 -1.66
CA ALA A 150 32.15 -16.34 -2.74
C ALA A 150 30.98 -15.43 -2.36
N LYS A 151 29.96 -15.95 -1.67
CA LYS A 151 28.88 -15.11 -1.11
C LYS A 151 29.40 -14.16 -0.05
N GLY A 152 30.21 -14.65 0.88
CA GLY A 152 30.80 -13.84 1.96
C GLY A 152 31.57 -12.65 1.40
N ASN A 153 32.51 -12.90 0.50
CA ASN A 153 33.31 -11.87 -0.15
C ASN A 153 32.43 -10.94 -0.98
N TYR A 154 31.55 -11.48 -1.82
CA TYR A 154 30.66 -10.65 -2.65
C TYR A 154 29.82 -9.69 -1.82
N TYR A 155 29.14 -10.17 -0.77
CA TYR A 155 28.28 -9.31 0.04
C TYR A 155 29.08 -8.39 0.95
N LYS A 156 30.19 -8.85 1.54
CA LYS A 156 31.09 -8.01 2.34
C LYS A 156 31.61 -6.83 1.50
N THR A 157 32.24 -7.11 0.36
CA THR A 157 32.75 -6.09 -0.56
C THR A 157 31.62 -5.22 -1.13
N SER A 158 30.46 -5.80 -1.46
CA SER A 158 29.33 -5.00 -1.97
C SER A 158 28.72 -4.07 -0.90
N ILE A 159 28.77 -4.44 0.37
CA ILE A 159 28.29 -3.61 1.48
C ILE A 159 29.34 -2.56 1.87
N GLU A 160 30.62 -2.93 1.88
CA GLU A 160 31.75 -2.02 2.16
C GLU A 160 31.90 -0.95 1.06
N ASN A 161 31.73 -1.33 -0.21
CA ASN A 161 31.87 -0.41 -1.34
C ASN A 161 30.62 0.43 -1.63
N ASN A 162 29.44 0.03 -1.15
CA ASN A 162 28.19 0.79 -1.34
C ASN A 162 27.70 1.34 0.00
N MET A 163 28.10 2.58 0.32
CA MET A 163 27.71 3.25 1.57
C MET A 163 26.23 3.67 1.65
N ASN A 164 25.46 3.57 0.55
CA ASN A 164 24.07 3.98 0.58
C ASN A 164 23.16 2.86 1.14
N SER A 165 22.23 3.26 2.01
CA SER A 165 21.26 2.36 2.66
C SER A 165 20.48 1.50 1.66
N LYS A 166 20.15 2.04 0.48
CA LYS A 166 19.34 1.38 -0.56
C LYS A 166 20.01 0.15 -1.16
N ASP A 167 21.30 0.22 -1.45
CA ASP A 167 22.06 -0.90 -2.01
C ASP A 167 22.34 -1.97 -0.96
N ILE A 168 22.58 -1.57 0.30
CA ILE A 168 22.62 -2.49 1.44
C ILE A 168 21.27 -3.24 1.55
N TRP A 169 20.14 -2.55 1.43
CA TRP A 169 18.80 -3.18 1.43
C TRP A 169 18.59 -4.14 0.28
N LYS A 170 19.04 -3.78 -0.92
CA LYS A 170 18.95 -4.63 -2.10
C LYS A 170 19.71 -5.94 -1.87
N HIS A 171 20.95 -5.86 -1.40
CA HIS A 171 21.75 -7.06 -1.11
C HIS A 171 21.15 -7.88 0.03
N LEU A 172 20.63 -7.25 1.10
CA LEU A 172 19.91 -7.98 2.14
C LEU A 172 18.67 -8.71 1.61
N ASN A 173 17.90 -8.10 0.71
CA ASN A 173 16.75 -8.77 0.09
C ASN A 173 17.17 -9.96 -0.80
N GLU A 174 18.27 -9.82 -1.55
CA GLU A 174 18.84 -10.91 -2.35
C GLU A 174 19.31 -12.07 -1.46
N ILE A 175 20.04 -11.78 -0.39
CA ILE A 175 20.54 -12.79 0.56
C ILE A 175 19.39 -13.53 1.23
N THR A 176 18.32 -12.81 1.57
CA THR A 176 17.19 -13.35 2.33
C THR A 176 16.21 -14.14 1.47
N ASN A 177 16.42 -14.20 0.13
CA ASN A 177 15.51 -14.83 -0.82
C ASN A 177 14.05 -14.40 -0.64
N LYS A 178 13.81 -13.18 -0.12
CA LYS A 178 12.47 -12.61 -0.12
C LYS A 178 12.08 -12.42 -1.58
N LYS A 179 11.12 -13.22 -2.05
CA LYS A 179 10.46 -12.98 -3.34
C LYS A 179 9.74 -11.64 -3.23
N ASN A 180 10.43 -10.57 -3.59
CA ASN A 180 9.83 -9.25 -3.71
C ASN A 180 8.90 -9.33 -4.92
N ASN A 181 7.61 -9.31 -4.65
CA ASN A 181 6.47 -9.47 -5.56
C ASN A 181 6.20 -10.92 -5.98
N ARG A 182 5.03 -11.44 -5.56
CA ARG A 182 4.35 -12.46 -6.37
C ARG A 182 4.06 -11.76 -7.70
N SER A 183 4.76 -12.16 -8.76
CA SER A 183 4.44 -11.70 -10.10
C SER A 183 2.98 -12.03 -10.37
N ILE A 184 2.25 -11.06 -10.93
CA ILE A 184 0.90 -11.29 -11.42
C ILE A 184 1.07 -12.19 -12.64
N ASN A 185 0.74 -13.46 -12.47
CA ASN A 185 0.93 -14.47 -13.51
C ASN A 185 -0.35 -14.61 -14.35
N GLU A 186 -1.51 -14.57 -13.69
CA GLU A 186 -2.83 -14.66 -14.29
C GLU A 186 -3.83 -13.89 -13.43
N ILE A 187 -4.92 -13.46 -14.05
CA ILE A 187 -6.05 -12.82 -13.38
C ILE A 187 -7.35 -13.40 -13.94
N THR A 188 -8.34 -13.58 -13.06
CA THR A 188 -9.70 -13.99 -13.40
C THR A 188 -10.68 -12.88 -13.06
N TYR A 189 -11.46 -12.43 -14.05
CA TYR A 189 -12.51 -11.41 -13.88
C TYR A 189 -13.67 -11.74 -14.81
N GLU A 190 -14.90 -11.68 -14.30
CA GLU A 190 -16.15 -12.00 -15.04
C GLU A 190 -16.10 -13.36 -15.77
N GLY A 191 -15.54 -14.38 -15.12
CA GLY A 191 -15.44 -15.75 -15.66
C GLY A 191 -14.37 -15.94 -16.74
N GLN A 192 -13.64 -14.89 -17.12
CA GLN A 192 -12.51 -14.96 -18.04
C GLN A 192 -11.18 -14.97 -17.27
N THR A 193 -10.26 -15.84 -17.65
CA THR A 193 -8.89 -15.90 -17.11
C THR A 193 -7.88 -15.56 -18.19
N SER A 194 -6.90 -14.71 -17.87
CA SER A 194 -5.84 -14.33 -18.81
C SER A 194 -4.49 -14.22 -18.11
N ASP A 195 -3.44 -14.64 -18.81
CA ASP A 195 -2.02 -14.48 -18.45
C ASP A 195 -1.29 -13.45 -19.35
N ASP A 196 -1.95 -12.97 -20.40
CA ASP A 196 -1.44 -11.87 -21.23
C ASP A 196 -1.45 -10.53 -20.45
N PRO A 197 -0.30 -9.83 -20.34
CA PRO A 197 -0.20 -8.59 -19.58
C PRO A 197 -1.13 -7.47 -20.03
N ALA A 198 -1.42 -7.33 -21.33
CA ALA A 198 -2.29 -6.28 -21.82
C ALA A 198 -3.76 -6.57 -21.48
N LYS A 199 -4.20 -7.81 -21.66
CA LYS A 199 -5.53 -8.27 -21.22
C LYS A 199 -5.70 -8.15 -19.70
N MET A 200 -4.72 -8.62 -18.92
CA MET A 200 -4.73 -8.47 -17.46
C MET A 200 -4.84 -7.01 -17.04
N ALA A 201 -4.09 -6.10 -17.69
CA ALA A 201 -4.18 -4.67 -17.41
C ALA A 201 -5.60 -4.12 -17.68
N ASN A 202 -6.24 -4.53 -18.79
CA ASN A 202 -7.63 -4.14 -19.08
C ASN A 202 -8.63 -4.70 -18.06
N MET A 203 -8.52 -5.98 -17.69
CA MET A 203 -9.39 -6.60 -16.67
C MET A 203 -9.28 -5.90 -15.32
N PHE A 204 -8.05 -5.57 -14.89
CA PHE A 204 -7.86 -4.75 -13.69
C PHE A 204 -8.48 -3.36 -13.84
N ASN A 205 -8.31 -2.71 -14.99
CA ASN A 205 -8.82 -1.35 -15.17
C ASN A 205 -10.35 -1.32 -15.12
N GLN A 206 -11.00 -2.29 -15.76
CA GLN A 206 -12.44 -2.50 -15.69
C GLN A 206 -12.87 -2.76 -14.24
N PHE A 207 -12.25 -3.71 -13.56
CA PHE A 207 -12.58 -4.01 -12.16
C PHE A 207 -12.47 -2.79 -11.24
N PHE A 208 -11.42 -1.98 -11.36
CA PHE A 208 -11.22 -0.80 -10.50
C PHE A 208 -12.16 0.36 -10.83
N THR A 209 -12.73 0.43 -12.04
CA THR A 209 -13.65 1.49 -12.46
C THR A 209 -15.13 1.11 -12.33
N GLU A 210 -15.46 -0.18 -12.40
CA GLU A 210 -16.85 -0.69 -12.39
C GLU A 210 -17.45 -0.82 -10.98
N LEU A 211 -16.64 -0.68 -9.93
CA LEU A 211 -17.08 -0.87 -8.54
C LEU A 211 -18.25 0.02 -8.13
N HIS A 212 -18.39 1.18 -8.76
CA HIS A 212 -19.38 2.20 -8.43
C HIS A 212 -20.76 1.94 -9.04
N ARG A 213 -20.84 1.30 -10.21
CA ARG A 213 -22.14 1.03 -10.87
C ARG A 213 -23.02 0.06 -10.10
N ARG A 214 -22.45 -0.73 -9.18
CA ARG A 214 -23.21 -1.61 -8.30
C ARG A 214 -23.98 -0.86 -7.20
N LEU A 215 -23.65 0.42 -6.97
CA LEU A 215 -24.26 1.27 -5.92
C LEU A 215 -25.45 2.10 -6.40
N GLU A 216 -25.46 2.51 -7.67
CA GLU A 216 -26.49 3.39 -8.25
C GLU A 216 -27.91 2.79 -8.23
N ARG A 217 -28.06 1.49 -7.87
CA ARG A 217 -29.36 0.81 -7.85
C ARG A 217 -30.16 0.97 -6.54
N ASN A 218 -29.61 1.57 -5.48
CA ASN A 218 -30.23 1.51 -4.13
C ASN A 218 -30.15 2.79 -3.29
N THR A 219 -30.40 3.99 -3.83
CA THR A 219 -30.33 5.22 -3.00
C THR A 219 -31.34 6.30 -3.40
N ASP A 220 -32.63 6.06 -3.15
CA ASP A 220 -33.68 7.10 -3.06
C ASP A 220 -33.74 7.67 -1.62
N GLN A 221 -32.60 8.09 -1.05
CA GLN A 221 -32.58 8.76 0.26
C GLN A 221 -32.04 10.18 0.13
N THR A 222 -32.73 11.13 0.78
CA THR A 222 -32.34 12.53 0.84
C THR A 222 -31.05 12.67 1.65
N LEU A 223 -30.04 13.33 1.09
CA LEU A 223 -28.80 13.66 1.79
C LEU A 223 -29.09 14.66 2.92
N ILE A 224 -28.87 14.26 4.17
CA ILE A 224 -29.05 15.12 5.34
C ILE A 224 -27.68 15.60 5.82
N LEU A 225 -27.40 16.90 5.68
CA LEU A 225 -26.14 17.53 6.12
C LEU A 225 -26.33 18.49 7.31
N ASP A 226 -27.52 18.53 7.91
CA ASP A 226 -27.88 19.50 8.95
C ASP A 226 -26.94 19.43 10.16
N LYS A 227 -26.64 18.22 10.62
CA LYS A 227 -25.70 18.00 11.73
C LYS A 227 -24.30 18.54 11.44
N LEU A 228 -23.82 18.42 10.20
CA LEU A 228 -22.53 18.98 9.81
C LEU A 228 -22.60 20.51 9.78
N ALA A 229 -23.67 21.07 9.21
CA ALA A 229 -23.87 22.52 9.18
C ALA A 229 -23.94 23.11 10.60
N GLU A 230 -24.69 22.49 11.51
CA GLU A 230 -24.77 22.85 12.93
C GLU A 230 -23.41 22.74 13.62
N HIS A 231 -22.68 21.64 13.41
CA HIS A 231 -21.35 21.46 13.97
C HIS A 231 -20.40 22.58 13.51
N MET A 232 -20.43 22.93 12.23
CA MET A 232 -19.56 23.98 11.68
C MET A 232 -19.87 25.37 12.24
N LYS A 233 -21.13 25.68 12.56
CA LYS A 233 -21.50 26.92 13.26
C LYS A 233 -20.85 27.05 14.63
N THR A 234 -20.50 25.93 15.28
CA THR A 234 -19.80 25.94 16.58
C THR A 234 -18.28 26.06 16.45
N LYS A 235 -17.73 25.72 15.27
CA LYS A 235 -16.28 25.67 15.01
C LYS A 235 -15.74 26.93 14.35
N LEU A 236 -16.53 27.56 13.49
CA LEU A 236 -16.11 28.68 12.67
C LEU A 236 -17.00 29.92 12.91
N PRO A 237 -16.39 31.11 13.00
CA PRO A 237 -17.12 32.36 12.82
C PRO A 237 -17.84 32.41 11.46
N ILE A 238 -18.98 33.09 11.39
CA ILE A 238 -19.81 33.18 10.16
C ILE A 238 -19.05 33.85 9.00
N ASP A 239 -18.18 34.81 9.31
CA ASP A 239 -17.37 35.58 8.37
C ASP A 239 -16.07 34.87 7.95
N GLN A 240 -15.71 33.77 8.63
CA GLN A 240 -14.49 33.04 8.32
C GLN A 240 -14.70 32.19 7.06
N ILE A 241 -13.98 32.53 5.99
CA ILE A 241 -13.98 31.81 4.70
C ILE A 241 -12.56 31.33 4.38
N PHE A 242 -12.42 30.07 4.00
CA PHE A 242 -11.15 29.51 3.54
C PHE A 242 -10.97 29.69 2.04
N LYS A 243 -9.96 30.46 1.64
CA LYS A 243 -9.56 30.63 0.25
C LYS A 243 -8.15 30.08 0.06
N ILE A 244 -7.92 29.38 -1.06
CA ILE A 244 -6.58 28.94 -1.44
C ILE A 244 -5.83 30.17 -1.97
N ASP A 245 -4.75 30.53 -1.30
CA ASP A 245 -3.86 31.61 -1.69
C ASP A 245 -2.92 31.20 -2.81
N GLU A 246 -2.42 32.19 -3.54
CA GLU A 246 -1.45 32.02 -4.61
C GLU A 246 -0.07 31.58 -4.09
N ILE A 247 0.64 30.78 -4.90
CA ILE A 247 2.00 30.35 -4.61
C ILE A 247 3.03 31.40 -5.08
N ASN A 248 4.10 31.57 -4.31
CA ASN A 248 5.23 32.42 -4.70
C ASN A 248 6.37 31.60 -5.33
N GLU A 249 7.30 32.29 -5.99
CA GLU A 249 8.43 31.65 -6.68
C GLU A 249 9.36 30.89 -5.72
N GLU A 250 9.62 31.43 -4.52
CA GLU A 250 10.49 30.79 -3.53
C GLU A 250 9.94 29.44 -3.07
N GLU A 251 8.62 29.36 -2.85
CA GLU A 251 7.95 28.13 -2.46
C GLU A 251 8.04 27.08 -3.58
N VAL A 252 7.75 27.47 -4.83
CA VAL A 252 7.89 26.57 -5.99
C VAL A 252 9.33 26.06 -6.11
N PHE A 253 10.31 26.95 -6.05
CA PHE A 253 11.73 26.58 -6.12
C PHE A 253 12.10 25.60 -4.99
N SER A 254 11.71 25.91 -3.75
CA SER A 254 11.93 25.06 -2.57
C SER A 254 11.32 23.68 -2.75
N MET A 255 10.10 23.59 -3.28
CA MET A 255 9.42 22.32 -3.57
C MET A 255 10.16 21.51 -4.63
N LEU A 256 10.59 22.12 -5.73
CA LEU A 256 11.37 21.48 -6.80
C LEU A 256 12.70 20.94 -6.28
N ARG A 257 13.43 21.73 -5.47
CA ARG A 257 14.71 21.31 -4.87
C ARG A 257 14.56 20.17 -3.87
N LYS A 258 13.42 20.06 -3.20
CA LYS A 258 13.11 18.97 -2.25
C LYS A 258 12.56 17.70 -2.92
N LEU A 259 12.37 17.68 -4.24
CA LEU A 259 11.91 16.48 -4.94
C LEU A 259 12.86 15.30 -4.74
N ASN A 260 12.26 14.14 -4.44
CA ASN A 260 12.99 12.88 -4.37
C ASN A 260 13.14 12.28 -5.77
N THR A 261 14.36 12.36 -6.31
CA THR A 261 14.71 11.93 -7.68
C THR A 261 14.56 10.43 -7.92
N SER A 262 14.41 9.61 -6.87
CA SER A 262 14.23 8.17 -6.98
C SER A 262 12.77 7.73 -7.21
N LYS A 263 11.80 8.67 -7.10
CA LYS A 263 10.39 8.38 -7.34
C LYS A 263 10.10 8.24 -8.84
N SER A 264 9.15 7.37 -9.17
CA SER A 264 8.74 7.13 -10.55
C SER A 264 7.96 8.31 -11.12
N ALA A 265 8.15 8.58 -12.41
CA ALA A 265 7.34 9.53 -13.18
C ALA A 265 5.90 9.03 -13.34
N GLY A 266 4.99 9.97 -13.62
CA GLY A 266 3.62 9.70 -14.03
C GLY A 266 3.52 9.23 -15.47
N ILE A 267 2.31 9.32 -16.04
CA ILE A 267 2.05 8.96 -17.44
C ILE A 267 2.72 9.92 -18.43
N ASP A 268 2.96 11.16 -18.01
CA ASP A 268 3.67 12.22 -18.74
C ASP A 268 5.17 11.94 -18.92
N THR A 269 5.73 10.96 -18.19
CA THR A 269 7.15 10.58 -18.21
C THR A 269 8.13 11.65 -17.70
N LEU A 270 7.63 12.82 -17.28
CA LEU A 270 8.44 13.89 -16.69
C LEU A 270 8.78 13.56 -15.23
N GLY A 271 10.00 13.06 -15.04
CA GLY A 271 10.49 12.60 -13.75
C GLY A 271 10.98 13.73 -12.83
N PRO A 272 11.01 13.48 -11.50
CA PRO A 272 11.49 14.45 -10.51
C PRO A 272 12.96 14.85 -10.70
N ARG A 273 13.79 14.01 -11.34
CA ARG A 273 15.19 14.34 -11.66
C ARG A 273 15.30 15.60 -12.51
N ILE A 274 14.53 15.67 -13.61
CA ILE A 274 14.58 16.79 -14.55
C ILE A 274 14.02 18.05 -13.92
N LEU A 275 12.86 17.94 -13.25
CA LEU A 275 12.25 19.08 -12.56
C LEU A 275 13.17 19.69 -11.49
N LYS A 276 13.89 18.85 -10.74
CA LYS A 276 14.85 19.32 -9.72
C LYS A 276 16.11 19.94 -10.34
N LEU A 277 16.59 19.41 -11.46
CA LEU A 277 17.72 19.94 -12.20
C LEU A 277 17.39 21.31 -12.79
N ALA A 278 16.26 21.40 -13.48
CA ALA A 278 15.77 22.58 -14.19
C ALA A 278 15.14 23.66 -13.28
N ALA A 279 15.18 23.47 -11.96
CA ALA A 279 14.41 24.27 -11.01
C ALA A 279 14.64 25.79 -11.17
N GLY A 280 15.87 26.23 -11.46
CA GLY A 280 16.18 27.65 -11.63
C GLY A 280 15.44 28.29 -12.81
N GLN A 281 15.23 27.56 -13.90
CA GLN A 281 14.63 28.08 -15.13
C GLN A 281 13.11 27.88 -15.18
N ILE A 282 12.58 26.83 -14.53
CA ILE A 282 11.16 26.48 -14.62
C ILE A 282 10.30 27.01 -13.47
N THR A 283 10.90 27.59 -12.44
CA THR A 283 10.16 28.05 -11.25
C THR A 283 9.08 29.07 -11.60
N LYS A 284 9.45 30.13 -12.31
CA LYS A 284 8.53 31.20 -12.70
C LYS A 284 7.38 30.73 -13.60
N PRO A 285 7.60 29.98 -14.70
CA PRO A 285 6.48 29.48 -15.52
C PRO A 285 5.58 28.51 -14.75
N LEU A 286 6.12 27.66 -13.86
CA LEU A 286 5.30 26.77 -13.03
C LEU A 286 4.48 27.54 -11.99
N GLN A 287 5.04 28.57 -11.36
CA GLN A 287 4.32 29.46 -10.46
C GLN A 287 3.14 30.13 -11.17
N HIS A 288 3.35 30.63 -12.39
CA HIS A 288 2.29 31.23 -13.19
C HIS A 288 1.15 30.24 -13.48
N ILE A 289 1.47 29.01 -13.93
CA ILE A 289 0.47 27.97 -14.22
C ILE A 289 -0.36 27.63 -12.96
N ILE A 290 0.30 27.48 -11.81
CA ILE A 290 -0.36 27.17 -10.54
C ILE A 290 -1.29 28.31 -10.13
N ASN A 291 -0.82 29.56 -10.18
CA ASN A 291 -1.64 30.71 -9.79
C ASN A 291 -2.78 30.97 -10.76
N LEU A 292 -2.57 30.74 -12.07
CA LEU A 292 -3.64 30.79 -13.06
C LEU A 292 -4.72 29.75 -12.74
N SER A 293 -4.32 28.54 -12.35
CA SER A 293 -5.25 27.49 -11.91
C SER A 293 -6.04 27.91 -10.66
N ILE A 294 -5.38 28.53 -9.68
CA ILE A 294 -6.01 29.02 -8.44
C ILE A 294 -7.02 30.14 -8.74
N ARG A 295 -6.64 31.11 -9.56
CA ARG A 295 -7.50 32.26 -9.93
C ARG A 295 -8.72 31.84 -10.74
N THR A 296 -8.55 30.90 -11.67
CA THR A 296 -9.63 30.43 -12.56
C THR A 296 -10.50 29.35 -11.92
N GLY A 297 -10.00 28.70 -10.87
CA GLY A 297 -10.63 27.53 -10.25
C GLY A 297 -10.57 26.29 -11.16
N GLU A 298 -9.55 26.17 -12.00
CA GLU A 298 -9.43 25.08 -12.97
C GLU A 298 -8.13 24.31 -12.77
N PHE A 299 -8.23 22.99 -12.62
CA PHE A 299 -7.08 22.11 -12.47
C PHE A 299 -6.70 21.51 -13.83
N PRO A 300 -5.44 21.62 -14.28
CA PRO A 300 -5.05 21.18 -15.63
C PRO A 300 -5.37 19.71 -15.91
N ASN A 301 -6.05 19.45 -17.03
CA ASN A 301 -6.46 18.14 -17.50
C ASN A 301 -5.29 17.16 -17.65
N ALA A 302 -4.15 17.61 -18.19
CA ALA A 302 -2.97 16.74 -18.34
C ALA A 302 -2.46 16.18 -17.00
N LEU A 303 -2.71 16.88 -15.88
CA LEU A 303 -2.32 16.46 -14.53
C LEU A 303 -3.33 15.48 -13.89
N LYS A 304 -4.51 15.28 -14.49
CA LYS A 304 -5.59 14.41 -13.98
C LYS A 304 -5.50 12.95 -14.44
N HIS A 305 -4.50 12.60 -15.25
CA HIS A 305 -4.29 11.24 -15.73
C HIS A 305 -3.38 10.42 -14.81
N ALA A 306 -3.91 9.34 -14.24
CA ALA A 306 -3.17 8.46 -13.34
C ALA A 306 -2.68 7.17 -14.04
N ARG A 307 -1.44 6.76 -13.72
CA ARG A 307 -0.99 5.38 -13.98
C ARG A 307 -1.22 4.54 -12.74
N ILE A 308 -2.03 3.49 -12.85
CA ILE A 308 -2.32 2.56 -11.76
C ILE A 308 -1.32 1.41 -11.76
N THR A 309 -0.77 1.11 -10.58
CA THR A 309 0.01 -0.09 -10.32
C THR A 309 -0.73 -0.95 -9.30
N PRO A 310 -1.28 -2.11 -9.69
CA PRO A 310 -1.96 -3.01 -8.77
C PRO A 310 -0.96 -3.60 -7.77
N ILE A 311 -1.20 -3.38 -6.47
CA ILE A 311 -0.37 -3.94 -5.39
C ILE A 311 -1.15 -5.01 -4.66
N PHE A 312 -0.63 -6.24 -4.66
CA PHE A 312 -1.24 -7.38 -4.00
C PHE A 312 -1.36 -7.15 -2.47
N LYS A 313 -2.57 -7.34 -1.93
CA LYS A 313 -2.92 -7.20 -0.51
C LYS A 313 -2.73 -8.52 0.24
N LYS A 314 -3.50 -9.56 -0.10
CA LYS A 314 -3.50 -10.89 0.55
C LYS A 314 -4.27 -11.94 -0.26
N ASP A 315 -4.27 -13.19 0.20
CA ASP A 315 -5.09 -14.30 -0.31
C ASP A 315 -4.73 -14.80 -1.73
N ASP A 316 -5.71 -14.97 -2.62
CA ASP A 316 -5.52 -15.47 -3.97
C ASP A 316 -5.06 -14.35 -4.93
N THR A 317 -3.98 -14.61 -5.66
CA THR A 317 -3.41 -13.70 -6.66
C THR A 317 -4.20 -13.64 -7.97
N SER A 318 -5.07 -14.60 -8.24
CA SER A 318 -5.89 -14.57 -9.46
C SER A 318 -7.05 -13.56 -9.38
N ASN A 319 -7.46 -13.19 -8.16
CA ASN A 319 -8.61 -12.31 -7.93
C ASN A 319 -8.21 -10.82 -7.88
N PRO A 320 -8.73 -9.95 -8.77
CA PRO A 320 -8.49 -8.50 -8.75
C PRO A 320 -8.85 -7.82 -7.43
N GLY A 321 -9.84 -8.32 -6.69
CA GLY A 321 -10.28 -7.79 -5.40
C GLY A 321 -9.23 -7.85 -4.30
N ASN A 322 -8.21 -8.67 -4.50
CA ASN A 322 -7.07 -8.80 -3.60
C ASN A 322 -5.92 -7.83 -3.92
N TYR A 323 -6.15 -6.84 -4.78
CA TYR A 323 -5.16 -5.83 -5.16
C TYR A 323 -5.65 -4.41 -4.84
N ARG A 324 -4.71 -3.53 -4.48
CA ARG A 324 -4.94 -2.10 -4.31
C ARG A 324 -4.55 -1.33 -5.58
N PRO A 325 -5.39 -0.40 -6.08
CA PRO A 325 -5.07 0.42 -7.24
C PRO A 325 -4.22 1.64 -6.85
N ILE A 326 -2.89 1.49 -6.76
CA ILE A 326 -2.02 2.63 -6.41
C ILE A 326 -1.84 3.55 -7.62
N SER A 327 -2.28 4.79 -7.47
CA SER A 327 -2.17 5.87 -8.45
C SER A 327 -0.79 6.52 -8.44
N ILE A 328 -0.14 6.50 -9.59
CA ILE A 328 1.08 7.26 -9.86
C ILE A 328 0.69 8.45 -10.73
N LEU A 329 0.50 9.60 -10.07
CA LEU A 329 0.19 10.89 -10.70
C LEU A 329 1.44 11.57 -11.27
N PRO A 330 1.27 12.46 -12.27
CA PRO A 330 2.31 13.37 -12.75
C PRO A 330 3.03 14.09 -11.61
N THR A 331 4.33 14.32 -11.75
CA THR A 331 5.13 14.93 -10.69
C THR A 331 4.66 16.36 -10.38
N LEU A 332 4.26 17.10 -11.42
CA LEU A 332 3.71 18.45 -11.29
C LEU A 332 2.36 18.47 -10.56
N SER A 333 1.49 17.47 -10.78
CA SER A 333 0.23 17.31 -10.02
C SER A 333 0.52 17.28 -8.51
N LYS A 334 1.51 16.47 -8.09
CA LYS A 334 1.86 16.34 -6.67
C LYS A 334 2.46 17.60 -6.07
N LEU A 335 3.15 18.42 -6.89
CA LEU A 335 3.66 19.71 -6.45
C LEU A 335 2.48 20.64 -6.18
N PHE A 336 1.57 20.78 -7.14
CA PHE A 336 0.39 21.62 -6.99
C PHE A 336 -0.50 21.16 -5.81
N GLU A 337 -0.82 19.88 -5.74
CA GLU A 337 -1.59 19.29 -4.65
C GLU A 337 -0.94 19.54 -3.27
N LYS A 338 0.39 19.56 -3.18
CA LYS A 338 1.08 19.78 -1.91
C LYS A 338 0.88 21.20 -1.39
N HIS A 339 0.87 22.20 -2.27
CA HIS A 339 0.59 23.58 -1.89
C HIS A 339 -0.83 23.70 -1.33
N ILE A 340 -1.83 23.25 -2.10
CA ILE A 340 -3.24 23.24 -1.68
C ILE A 340 -3.42 22.49 -0.35
N ALA A 341 -2.86 21.27 -0.25
CA ALA A 341 -3.00 20.44 0.94
C ALA A 341 -2.32 21.04 2.18
N THR A 342 -1.29 21.87 2.01
CA THR A 342 -0.63 22.54 3.14
C THR A 342 -1.53 23.62 3.70
N GLN A 343 -2.11 24.46 2.83
CA GLN A 343 -3.04 25.50 3.24
C GLN A 343 -4.31 24.93 3.88
N ILE A 344 -4.91 23.89 3.28
CA ILE A 344 -6.08 23.23 3.86
C ILE A 344 -5.74 22.67 5.25
N ARG A 345 -4.62 21.96 5.42
CA ARG A 345 -4.25 21.44 6.75
C ARG A 345 -4.09 22.55 7.78
N ASN A 346 -3.43 23.65 7.43
CA ASN A 346 -3.27 24.78 8.33
C ASN A 346 -4.63 25.35 8.75
N PHE A 347 -5.59 25.48 7.80
CA PHE A 347 -6.95 25.90 8.12
C PHE A 347 -7.66 24.94 9.07
N LEU A 348 -7.61 23.64 8.79
CA LEU A 348 -8.24 22.62 9.65
C LEU A 348 -7.64 22.60 11.06
N ASP A 349 -6.32 22.75 11.17
CA ASP A 349 -5.61 22.75 12.44
C ASP A 349 -5.85 24.05 13.23
N ASN A 350 -5.86 25.21 12.56
CA ASN A 350 -6.07 26.52 13.22
C ASN A 350 -7.46 26.65 13.85
N PHE A 351 -8.49 26.06 13.24
CA PHE A 351 -9.87 26.14 13.71
C PHE A 351 -10.40 24.85 14.34
N ASN A 352 -9.53 23.83 14.53
CA ASN A 352 -9.90 22.51 15.06
C ASN A 352 -11.19 21.93 14.42
N ILE A 353 -11.23 21.95 13.08
CA ILE A 353 -12.40 21.57 12.28
C ILE A 353 -12.64 20.06 12.28
N LEU A 354 -11.56 19.27 12.29
CA LEU A 354 -11.67 17.82 12.33
C LEU A 354 -12.22 17.38 13.70
N HIS A 355 -13.12 16.41 13.68
CA HIS A 355 -13.70 15.85 14.90
C HIS A 355 -12.60 15.26 15.78
N ASP A 356 -12.75 15.36 17.10
CA ASP A 356 -11.72 14.89 18.05
C ASP A 356 -11.53 13.36 18.02
N ASP A 357 -12.52 12.64 17.50
CA ASP A 357 -12.49 11.20 17.27
C ASP A 357 -11.79 10.79 15.96
N GLN A 358 -11.44 11.74 15.09
CA GLN A 358 -10.68 11.48 13.86
C GLN A 358 -9.17 11.58 14.11
N SER A 359 -8.49 10.45 13.97
CA SER A 359 -7.03 10.32 14.13
C SER A 359 -6.28 9.99 12.84
N GLY A 360 -6.98 9.59 11.77
CA GLY A 360 -6.37 9.24 10.49
C GLY A 360 -5.79 10.46 9.76
N PHE A 361 -4.60 10.30 9.18
CA PHE A 361 -3.90 11.32 8.37
C PHE A 361 -3.74 12.72 9.01
N ARG A 362 -3.89 12.82 10.32
CA ARG A 362 -3.80 14.07 11.09
C ARG A 362 -2.41 14.24 11.70
N SER A 363 -1.91 15.46 11.73
CA SER A 363 -0.63 15.78 12.38
C SER A 363 -0.72 15.48 13.88
N LYS A 364 0.36 14.97 14.48
CA LYS A 364 0.44 14.57 15.91
C LYS A 364 -0.47 13.39 16.33
N HIS A 365 -1.23 12.80 15.41
CA HIS A 365 -1.96 11.56 15.64
C HIS A 365 -1.22 10.37 15.00
N SER A 366 -1.40 9.17 15.58
CA SER A 366 -0.84 7.92 15.09
C SER A 366 -1.70 6.73 15.52
N CYS A 367 -1.41 5.53 15.00
CA CYS A 367 -2.06 4.31 15.51
C CYS A 367 -1.88 4.18 17.03
N ILE A 368 -0.73 4.59 17.57
CA ILE A 368 -0.44 4.52 19.01
C ILE A 368 -1.37 5.44 19.78
N THR A 369 -1.51 6.71 19.39
CA THR A 369 -2.35 7.67 20.13
C THR A 369 -3.83 7.29 20.07
N ALA A 370 -4.30 6.80 18.92
CA ALA A 370 -5.66 6.32 18.76
C ALA A 370 -5.93 5.08 19.64
N LEU A 371 -5.04 4.09 19.59
CA LEU A 371 -5.16 2.90 20.44
C LEU A 371 -5.07 3.25 21.92
N THR A 372 -4.19 4.18 22.34
CA THR A 372 -4.10 4.61 23.73
C THR A 372 -5.44 5.16 24.22
N LYS A 373 -6.10 6.04 23.44
CA LYS A 373 -7.41 6.60 23.80
C LYS A 373 -8.46 5.49 23.97
N ILE A 374 -8.53 4.57 23.00
CA ILE A 374 -9.48 3.44 23.02
C ILE A 374 -9.22 2.54 24.23
N THR A 375 -7.98 2.06 24.40
CA THR A 375 -7.66 1.09 25.44
C THR A 375 -7.75 1.69 26.83
N GLU A 376 -7.37 2.95 27.02
CA GLU A 376 -7.51 3.65 28.31
C GLU A 376 -8.97 3.83 28.69
N THR A 377 -9.83 4.18 27.71
CA THR A 377 -11.27 4.26 27.93
C THR A 377 -11.83 2.90 28.35
N TRP A 378 -11.46 1.83 27.66
CA TRP A 378 -11.95 0.49 27.99
C TRP A 378 -11.44 -0.01 29.35
N LEU A 379 -10.16 0.22 29.67
CA LEU A 379 -9.58 -0.20 30.96
C LEU A 379 -10.26 0.52 32.14
N LYS A 380 -10.52 1.83 32.03
CA LYS A 380 -11.26 2.58 33.06
C LYS A 380 -12.66 2.01 33.29
N GLU A 381 -13.36 1.65 32.22
CA GLU A 381 -14.69 1.05 32.32
C GLU A 381 -14.63 -0.36 32.94
N ILE A 382 -13.61 -1.15 32.63
CA ILE A 382 -13.38 -2.45 33.28
C ILE A 382 -13.13 -2.28 34.78
N ASP A 383 -12.33 -1.30 35.18
CA ASP A 383 -12.03 -1.01 36.59
C ASP A 383 -13.28 -0.55 37.36
N ASN A 384 -14.19 0.17 36.69
CA ASN A 384 -15.52 0.52 37.21
C ASN A 384 -16.48 -0.69 37.27
N GLY A 385 -16.04 -1.86 36.81
CA GLY A 385 -16.84 -3.07 36.75
C GLY A 385 -17.88 -3.05 35.62
N ASN A 386 -17.73 -2.23 34.60
CA ASN A 386 -18.61 -2.23 33.43
C ASN A 386 -18.16 -3.28 32.40
N LEU A 387 -19.10 -3.68 31.55
CA LEU A 387 -18.85 -4.38 30.30
C LEU A 387 -18.73 -3.34 29.19
N ILE A 388 -17.96 -3.64 28.14
CA ILE A 388 -17.79 -2.76 26.98
C ILE A 388 -18.18 -3.54 25.74
N GLY A 389 -19.22 -3.09 25.04
CA GLY A 389 -19.52 -3.58 23.70
C GLY A 389 -18.79 -2.74 22.67
N THR A 390 -18.14 -3.39 21.70
CA THR A 390 -17.44 -2.70 20.62
C THR A 390 -17.75 -3.33 19.26
N VAL A 391 -17.93 -2.48 18.26
CA VAL A 391 -18.18 -2.83 16.86
C VAL A 391 -17.04 -2.27 16.03
N PHE A 392 -16.36 -3.16 15.31
CA PHE A 392 -15.30 -2.83 14.35
C PHE A 392 -15.91 -2.81 12.95
N LEU A 393 -16.07 -1.63 12.37
CA LEU A 393 -16.65 -1.44 11.04
C LEU A 393 -15.54 -1.48 9.98
N ASP A 394 -15.69 -2.35 8.97
CA ASP A 394 -14.82 -2.40 7.78
C ASP A 394 -15.57 -1.77 6.60
N PHE A 395 -15.06 -0.67 6.05
CA PHE A 395 -15.65 -0.06 4.86
C PHE A 395 -15.09 -0.69 3.58
N SER A 396 -15.99 -1.09 2.68
CA SER A 396 -15.59 -1.65 1.39
C SER A 396 -15.06 -0.55 0.47
N LYS A 397 -13.74 -0.48 0.32
CA LYS A 397 -13.05 0.43 -0.63
C LYS A 397 -13.43 1.90 -0.45
N ALA A 398 -13.51 2.35 0.80
CA ALA A 398 -13.93 3.70 1.20
C ALA A 398 -13.36 4.83 0.33
N PHE A 399 -12.04 4.84 0.09
CA PHE A 399 -11.36 5.83 -0.75
C PHE A 399 -11.87 5.88 -2.18
N ASP A 400 -12.22 4.72 -2.73
CA ASP A 400 -12.68 4.62 -4.11
C ASP A 400 -14.14 5.08 -4.20
N LEU A 401 -14.93 4.99 -3.13
CA LEU A 401 -16.38 5.27 -3.16
C LEU A 401 -16.79 6.72 -2.92
N VAL A 402 -15.86 7.61 -2.53
CA VAL A 402 -16.18 9.03 -2.23
C VAL A 402 -16.93 9.68 -3.39
N ASP A 403 -18.18 10.04 -3.17
CA ASP A 403 -18.98 10.76 -4.16
C ASP A 403 -18.52 12.22 -4.27
N HIS A 404 -18.26 12.67 -5.49
CA HIS A 404 -17.70 14.00 -5.73
C HIS A 404 -18.71 15.10 -5.41
N ASP A 405 -19.99 14.93 -5.75
CA ASP A 405 -21.01 15.95 -5.53
C ASP A 405 -21.27 16.14 -4.03
N ILE A 406 -21.35 15.04 -3.28
CA ILE A 406 -21.48 15.07 -1.82
C ILE A 406 -20.26 15.75 -1.19
N LEU A 407 -19.03 15.40 -1.61
CA LEU A 407 -17.82 16.04 -1.11
C LEU A 407 -17.82 17.55 -1.38
N ILE A 408 -18.20 17.99 -2.58
CA ILE A 408 -18.29 19.41 -2.93
C ILE A 408 -19.31 20.14 -2.04
N LYS A 409 -20.50 19.56 -1.80
CA LYS A 409 -21.49 20.13 -0.87
C LYS A 409 -20.93 20.27 0.55
N LYS A 410 -20.19 19.26 1.05
CA LYS A 410 -19.54 19.33 2.37
C LYS A 410 -18.47 20.42 2.43
N LEU A 411 -17.69 20.63 1.37
CA LEU A 411 -16.70 21.73 1.33
C LEU A 411 -17.33 23.12 1.49
N SER A 412 -18.53 23.34 0.93
CA SER A 412 -19.30 24.57 1.18
C SER A 412 -19.64 24.74 2.66
N LEU A 413 -20.03 23.66 3.35
CA LEU A 413 -20.32 23.68 4.79
C LEU A 413 -19.08 23.90 5.65
N TYR A 414 -17.88 23.53 5.16
CA TYR A 414 -16.60 23.89 5.77
C TYR A 414 -16.16 25.34 5.50
N HIS A 415 -17.04 26.18 4.94
CA HIS A 415 -16.79 27.58 4.58
C HIS A 415 -15.63 27.76 3.58
N PHE A 416 -15.47 26.84 2.62
CA PHE A 416 -14.54 27.05 1.52
C PHE A 416 -15.11 28.10 0.57
N HIS A 417 -14.26 29.04 0.12
CA HIS A 417 -14.62 30.01 -0.91
C HIS A 417 -14.97 29.30 -2.23
N GLU A 418 -15.95 29.83 -2.96
CA GLU A 418 -16.47 29.24 -4.20
C GLU A 418 -15.37 28.89 -5.22
N ILE A 419 -14.39 29.79 -5.42
CA ILE A 419 -13.26 29.52 -6.32
C ILE A 419 -12.39 28.32 -5.89
N SER A 420 -12.18 28.14 -4.58
CA SER A 420 -11.43 27.00 -4.03
C SER A 420 -12.22 25.71 -4.23
N ILE A 421 -13.54 25.77 -4.06
CA ILE A 421 -14.45 24.65 -4.33
C ILE A 421 -14.42 24.31 -5.82
N LYS A 422 -14.49 25.31 -6.71
CA LYS A 422 -14.39 25.14 -8.17
C LYS A 422 -13.09 24.44 -8.55
N LEU A 423 -11.96 24.85 -7.95
CA LEU A 423 -10.65 24.21 -8.17
C LEU A 423 -10.65 22.74 -7.75
N LEU A 424 -11.17 22.43 -6.55
CA LEU A 424 -11.23 21.06 -6.02
C LEU A 424 -12.20 20.19 -6.83
N ALA A 425 -13.34 20.75 -7.27
CA ALA A 425 -14.26 20.09 -8.19
C ALA A 425 -13.58 19.79 -9.53
N SER A 426 -12.87 20.76 -10.11
CA SER A 426 -12.10 20.58 -11.34
C SER A 426 -11.00 19.52 -11.20
N TYR A 427 -10.35 19.44 -10.03
CA TYR A 427 -9.36 18.41 -9.70
C TYR A 427 -9.95 16.99 -9.68
N LEU A 428 -11.19 16.83 -9.20
CA LEU A 428 -11.88 15.54 -9.09
C LEU A 428 -12.58 15.11 -10.38
N LYS A 429 -13.03 16.08 -11.19
CA LYS A 429 -13.78 15.85 -12.43
C LYS A 429 -12.90 15.42 -13.61
N ASP A 430 -13.46 14.58 -14.49
CA ASP A 430 -12.85 14.14 -15.76
C ASP A 430 -11.49 13.44 -15.59
N ARG A 431 -11.30 12.79 -14.43
CA ARG A 431 -10.09 12.01 -14.15
C ARG A 431 -10.11 10.72 -14.93
N HIS A 432 -8.92 10.32 -15.38
CA HIS A 432 -8.73 9.09 -16.14
C HIS A 432 -7.60 8.26 -15.56
N GLN A 433 -7.72 6.94 -15.69
CA GLN A 433 -6.67 6.02 -15.27
C GLN A 433 -6.32 4.97 -16.32
N ARG A 434 -5.07 4.52 -16.27
CA ARG A 434 -4.55 3.36 -17.03
C ARG A 434 -3.80 2.43 -16.11
N VAL A 435 -4.14 1.15 -16.11
CA VAL A 435 -3.41 0.13 -15.37
C VAL A 435 -2.18 -0.29 -16.15
N MET A 436 -1.05 -0.46 -15.46
CA MET A 436 0.18 -0.98 -16.05
C MET A 436 0.55 -2.33 -15.43
N ILE A 437 0.59 -3.39 -16.26
CA ILE A 437 1.07 -4.73 -15.89
C ILE A 437 2.25 -5.09 -16.79
N ALA A 438 3.40 -5.44 -16.20
CA ALA A 438 4.61 -5.84 -16.93
C ALA A 438 4.98 -4.90 -18.11
N ASN A 439 4.85 -3.57 -17.92
CA ASN A 439 5.07 -2.52 -18.92
C ASN A 439 4.08 -2.50 -20.11
N LYS A 440 2.94 -3.17 -19.99
CA LYS A 440 1.80 -3.04 -20.90
C LYS A 440 0.70 -2.24 -20.23
N TYR A 441 0.12 -1.30 -20.97
CA TYR A 441 -0.95 -0.42 -20.50
C TYR A 441 -2.31 -0.96 -20.94
N SER A 442 -3.31 -0.78 -20.08
CA SER A 442 -4.71 -0.87 -20.46
C SER A 442 -5.13 0.31 -21.35
N ASN A 443 -6.33 0.22 -21.90
CA ASN A 443 -7.03 1.40 -22.40
C ASN A 443 -7.32 2.37 -21.24
N PRO A 444 -7.32 3.70 -21.49
CA PRO A 444 -7.74 4.68 -20.50
C PRO A 444 -9.24 4.51 -20.19
N LEU A 445 -9.59 4.60 -18.91
CA LEU A 445 -10.97 4.61 -18.44
C LEU A 445 -11.19 5.81 -17.49
N PRO A 446 -12.36 6.44 -17.52
CA PRO A 446 -12.70 7.52 -16.61
C PRO A 446 -12.92 7.00 -15.18
N ILE A 447 -12.64 7.85 -14.20
CA ILE A 447 -12.97 7.66 -12.78
C ILE A 447 -14.10 8.62 -12.44
N LYS A 448 -15.24 8.08 -12.00
CA LYS A 448 -16.43 8.89 -11.68
C LYS A 448 -16.54 9.29 -10.20
N THR A 449 -15.82 8.60 -9.34
CA THR A 449 -15.97 8.65 -7.88
C THR A 449 -14.65 8.24 -7.24
N GLY A 450 -14.50 8.59 -5.97
CA GLY A 450 -13.33 8.31 -5.18
C GLY A 450 -12.28 9.39 -5.27
N VAL A 451 -11.28 9.25 -4.41
CA VAL A 451 -10.10 10.11 -4.40
C VAL A 451 -8.85 9.26 -4.72
N PRO A 452 -7.88 9.79 -5.49
CA PRO A 452 -6.81 8.93 -6.02
C PRO A 452 -5.89 8.38 -4.91
N GLN A 453 -5.81 7.06 -4.77
CA GLN A 453 -4.91 6.41 -3.79
C GLN A 453 -3.44 6.63 -4.16
N GLY A 454 -2.74 7.53 -3.45
CA GLY A 454 -1.35 7.92 -3.77
C GLY A 454 -1.19 9.38 -4.22
N SER A 455 -2.30 10.13 -4.26
CA SER A 455 -2.32 11.60 -4.30
C SER A 455 -1.95 12.21 -2.94
N VAL A 456 -1.62 13.50 -2.94
CA VAL A 456 -1.37 14.27 -1.71
C VAL A 456 -2.69 14.79 -1.13
N LEU A 457 -3.64 15.17 -1.99
CA LEU A 457 -4.96 15.65 -1.57
C LEU A 457 -5.93 14.54 -1.18
N GLY A 458 -5.84 13.35 -1.76
CA GLY A 458 -6.84 12.30 -1.57
C GLY A 458 -7.11 11.95 -0.10
N PRO A 459 -6.08 11.66 0.72
CA PRO A 459 -6.29 11.43 2.16
C PRO A 459 -6.95 12.60 2.88
N LEU A 460 -6.65 13.84 2.49
CA LEU A 460 -7.20 15.05 3.11
C LEU A 460 -8.67 15.27 2.76
N LEU A 461 -9.02 15.07 1.48
CA LEU A 461 -10.40 15.10 1.02
C LEU A 461 -11.23 13.98 1.63
N PHE A 462 -10.63 12.80 1.81
CA PHE A 462 -11.29 11.67 2.46
C PHE A 462 -11.60 11.95 3.94
N ILE A 463 -10.66 12.50 4.72
CA ILE A 463 -10.94 12.81 6.13
C ILE A 463 -12.00 13.90 6.27
N LEU A 464 -12.04 14.89 5.37
CA LEU A 464 -13.14 15.88 5.33
C LEU A 464 -14.47 15.23 4.99
N PHE A 465 -14.47 14.26 4.07
CA PHE A 465 -15.69 13.54 3.67
C PHE A 465 -16.31 12.74 4.81
N ILE A 466 -15.51 12.05 5.63
CA ILE A 466 -15.99 11.18 6.72
C ILE A 466 -16.15 11.91 8.07
N ASN A 467 -15.75 13.18 8.16
CA ASN A 467 -15.62 13.90 9.43
C ASN A 467 -16.95 14.09 10.19
N ASP A 468 -18.08 13.99 9.50
CA ASP A 468 -19.44 14.09 10.05
C ASP A 468 -20.05 12.73 10.46
N LEU A 469 -19.34 11.61 10.26
CA LEU A 469 -19.77 10.29 10.73
C LEU A 469 -19.93 10.25 12.27
N PRO A 470 -18.97 10.75 13.09
CA PRO A 470 -19.12 10.74 14.55
C PRO A 470 -20.36 11.49 15.05
N LEU A 471 -20.84 12.49 14.30
CA LEU A 471 -22.02 13.28 14.65
C LEU A 471 -23.33 12.45 14.57
N GLN A 472 -23.27 11.26 13.97
CA GLN A 472 -24.41 10.38 13.83
C GLN A 472 -24.62 9.46 15.04
N VAL A 473 -23.64 9.38 15.92
CA VAL A 473 -23.63 8.49 17.07
C VAL A 473 -24.05 9.27 18.31
N SER A 474 -25.03 8.76 19.04
CA SER A 474 -25.60 9.43 20.23
C SER A 474 -25.33 8.71 21.55
N ASN A 475 -25.29 7.38 21.55
CA ASN A 475 -25.23 6.57 22.79
C ASN A 475 -23.86 5.90 23.01
N SER A 476 -23.00 5.97 22.00
CA SER A 476 -21.69 5.33 21.96
C SER A 476 -20.59 6.37 21.69
N LYS A 477 -19.35 5.94 21.84
CA LYS A 477 -18.17 6.68 21.38
C LYS A 477 -17.70 6.11 20.06
N THR A 478 -17.15 6.97 19.22
CA THR A 478 -16.55 6.57 17.94
C THR A 478 -15.05 6.87 17.99
N ASP A 479 -14.25 6.03 17.35
CA ASP A 479 -12.85 6.33 17.05
C ASP A 479 -12.58 5.97 15.60
N ILE A 480 -12.18 6.97 14.82
CA ILE A 480 -11.95 6.84 13.38
C ILE A 480 -10.47 7.00 13.09
N PHE A 481 -9.90 6.05 12.37
CA PHE A 481 -8.58 6.15 11.78
C PHE A 481 -8.68 5.89 10.29
N ALA A 482 -8.82 6.97 9.50
CA ALA A 482 -9.14 6.86 8.08
C ALA A 482 -10.47 6.12 7.89
N ASP A 483 -10.46 4.96 7.22
CA ASP A 483 -11.63 4.11 7.01
C ASP A 483 -11.88 3.12 8.15
N ASP A 484 -10.89 2.82 8.99
CA ASP A 484 -11.08 1.97 10.16
C ASP A 484 -11.90 2.72 11.22
N THR A 485 -13.11 2.25 11.52
CA THR A 485 -14.03 2.89 12.49
C THR A 485 -14.38 1.91 13.61
N THR A 486 -14.20 2.34 14.85
CA THR A 486 -14.56 1.58 16.05
C THR A 486 -15.66 2.31 16.80
N VAL A 487 -16.78 1.65 17.05
CA VAL A 487 -17.91 2.19 17.83
C VAL A 487 -18.01 1.39 19.11
N HIS A 488 -18.03 2.05 20.26
CA HIS A 488 -18.07 1.34 21.54
C HIS A 488 -18.86 2.09 22.61
N THR A 489 -19.50 1.32 23.49
CA THR A 489 -20.25 1.82 24.63
C THR A 489 -20.03 0.90 25.83
N SER A 490 -20.23 1.41 27.04
CA SER A 490 -20.03 0.65 28.28
C SER A 490 -21.26 0.71 29.16
N GLY A 491 -21.47 -0.34 29.96
CA GLY A 491 -22.61 -0.45 30.84
C GLY A 491 -22.52 -1.68 31.75
N LYS A 492 -23.43 -1.76 32.72
CA LYS A 492 -23.53 -2.95 33.59
C LYS A 492 -24.41 -4.03 32.98
N ASP A 493 -25.43 -3.61 32.22
CA ASP A 493 -26.36 -4.48 31.53
C ASP A 493 -25.95 -4.65 30.06
N ILE A 494 -25.90 -5.90 29.62
CA ILE A 494 -25.59 -6.21 28.23
C ILE A 494 -26.73 -5.78 27.29
N GLN A 495 -27.98 -5.82 27.75
CA GLN A 495 -29.11 -5.46 26.90
C GLN A 495 -29.08 -3.96 26.57
N GLU A 496 -28.74 -3.12 27.55
CA GLU A 496 -28.51 -1.69 27.35
C GLU A 496 -27.38 -1.43 26.34
N ILE A 497 -26.22 -2.07 26.52
CA ILE A 497 -25.08 -1.98 25.59
C ILE A 497 -25.50 -2.38 24.17
N GLN A 498 -26.21 -3.49 24.04
CA GLN A 498 -26.69 -4.00 22.75
C GLN A 498 -27.66 -3.03 22.08
N ASN A 499 -28.60 -2.46 22.85
CA ASN A 499 -29.57 -1.49 22.33
C ASN A 499 -28.86 -0.21 21.84
N ASN A 500 -27.95 0.33 22.66
CA ASN A 500 -27.19 1.53 22.31
C ASN A 500 -26.36 1.34 21.05
N LEU A 501 -25.66 0.21 20.93
CA LEU A 501 -24.88 -0.12 19.73
C LEU A 501 -25.76 -0.31 18.50
N ASN A 502 -26.91 -0.98 18.60
CA ASN A 502 -27.80 -1.16 17.45
C ASN A 502 -28.36 0.18 16.94
N ILE A 503 -28.78 1.07 17.84
CA ILE A 503 -29.25 2.42 17.47
C ILE A 503 -28.17 3.21 16.73
N ASP A 504 -26.95 3.20 17.24
CA ASP A 504 -25.84 3.97 16.65
C ASP A 504 -25.32 3.33 15.36
N VAL A 505 -25.26 2.00 15.27
CA VAL A 505 -24.88 1.27 14.05
C VAL A 505 -25.93 1.46 12.95
N GLU A 506 -27.21 1.49 13.28
CA GLU A 506 -28.29 1.83 12.35
C GLU A 506 -28.13 3.28 11.84
N SER A 507 -27.84 4.22 12.73
CA SER A 507 -27.57 5.62 12.37
C SER A 507 -26.37 5.77 11.43
N ILE A 508 -25.29 5.02 11.69
CA ILE A 508 -24.13 4.96 10.79
C ILE A 508 -24.50 4.31 9.44
N THR A 509 -25.34 3.27 9.44
CA THR A 509 -25.79 2.60 8.21
C THR A 509 -26.62 3.54 7.34
N ASN A 510 -27.49 4.35 7.95
CA ASN A 510 -28.24 5.41 7.26
C ASN A 510 -27.29 6.49 6.72
N TRP A 511 -26.31 6.93 7.50
CA TRP A 511 -25.28 7.85 7.02
C TRP A 511 -24.49 7.28 5.84
N CYS A 512 -24.14 6.00 5.87
CA CYS A 512 -23.45 5.33 4.77
C CYS A 512 -24.30 5.36 3.49
N SER A 513 -25.60 5.07 3.61
CA SER A 513 -26.54 5.13 2.49
C SER A 513 -26.59 6.53 1.88
N GLN A 514 -26.76 7.57 2.71
CA GLN A 514 -26.78 8.98 2.27
C GLN A 514 -25.45 9.43 1.63
N ASN A 515 -24.32 8.91 2.11
CA ASN A 515 -22.98 9.25 1.63
C ASN A 515 -22.45 8.28 0.56
N LYS A 516 -23.28 7.34 0.07
CA LYS A 516 -22.89 6.30 -0.91
C LYS A 516 -21.67 5.47 -0.49
N MET A 517 -21.51 5.24 0.81
CA MET A 517 -20.48 4.39 1.41
C MET A 517 -21.03 2.98 1.68
N ILE A 518 -20.16 1.98 1.69
CA ILE A 518 -20.55 0.58 1.93
C ILE A 518 -19.82 0.02 3.14
N ILE A 519 -20.58 -0.51 4.09
CA ILE A 519 -20.06 -1.35 5.18
C ILE A 519 -19.93 -2.79 4.69
N ASN A 520 -18.79 -3.41 4.92
CA ASN A 520 -18.54 -4.83 4.69
C ASN A 520 -19.02 -5.62 5.91
N THR A 521 -20.25 -6.13 5.88
CA THR A 521 -20.83 -6.88 7.01
C THR A 521 -20.00 -8.13 7.36
N ASP A 522 -19.52 -8.87 6.36
CA ASP A 522 -18.69 -10.07 6.54
C ASP A 522 -17.35 -9.81 7.24
N LYS A 523 -16.79 -8.61 7.10
CA LYS A 523 -15.52 -8.22 7.73
C LYS A 523 -15.70 -7.39 8.99
N SER A 524 -16.87 -6.78 9.16
CA SER A 524 -17.19 -6.07 10.38
C SER A 524 -17.41 -7.08 11.51
N LYS A 525 -16.94 -6.76 12.71
CA LYS A 525 -16.94 -7.67 13.86
C LYS A 525 -17.50 -6.97 15.09
N VAL A 526 -18.01 -7.76 16.02
CA VAL A 526 -18.42 -7.29 17.34
C VAL A 526 -17.65 -8.04 18.42
N MET A 527 -17.31 -7.36 19.51
CA MET A 527 -16.62 -7.96 20.64
C MET A 527 -17.19 -7.38 21.93
N LEU A 528 -17.39 -8.24 22.92
CA LEU A 528 -17.72 -7.83 24.28
C LEU A 528 -16.45 -7.91 25.13
N VAL A 529 -15.93 -6.76 25.55
CA VAL A 529 -14.72 -6.62 26.35
C VAL A 529 -15.10 -6.48 27.83
N ALA A 530 -14.42 -7.21 28.71
CA ALA A 530 -14.66 -7.19 30.15
C ALA A 530 -13.47 -7.78 30.92
N SER A 531 -13.47 -7.64 32.25
CA SER A 531 -12.48 -8.34 33.08
C SER A 531 -12.58 -9.86 32.92
N SER A 532 -11.47 -10.56 33.07
CA SER A 532 -11.41 -12.04 32.99
C SER A 532 -12.38 -12.74 33.94
N HIS A 533 -12.76 -12.10 35.05
CA HIS A 533 -13.75 -12.64 35.99
C HIS A 533 -15.17 -12.56 35.42
N LYS A 534 -15.54 -11.44 34.80
CA LYS A 534 -16.87 -11.21 34.21
C LYS A 534 -17.07 -11.92 32.87
N GLN A 535 -16.00 -12.28 32.18
CA GLN A 535 -16.05 -13.07 30.93
C GLN A 535 -16.56 -14.51 31.12
N LYS A 536 -16.74 -15.01 32.36
CA LYS A 536 -17.15 -16.40 32.61
C LYS A 536 -18.57 -16.74 32.12
N SER A 537 -19.46 -15.75 31.98
CA SER A 537 -20.80 -15.94 31.41
C SER A 537 -20.84 -15.80 29.88
N ASN A 538 -19.78 -15.27 29.28
CA ASN A 538 -19.52 -15.13 27.84
C ASN A 538 -20.75 -14.80 26.96
N PRO A 539 -21.55 -13.76 27.29
CA PRO A 539 -22.73 -13.44 26.50
C PRO A 539 -22.34 -12.78 25.17
N ASN A 540 -22.99 -13.20 24.09
CA ASN A 540 -22.81 -12.60 22.76
C ASN A 540 -23.68 -11.34 22.62
N LEU A 541 -23.18 -10.38 21.83
CA LEU A 541 -23.94 -9.21 21.42
C LEU A 541 -24.65 -9.50 20.09
N SER A 542 -25.96 -9.24 20.04
CA SER A 542 -26.76 -9.33 18.82
C SER A 542 -26.82 -7.97 18.13
N ILE A 543 -25.78 -7.66 17.35
CA ILE A 543 -25.68 -6.43 16.56
C ILE A 543 -25.95 -6.73 15.10
N GLN A 544 -26.80 -5.92 14.45
CA GLN A 544 -27.20 -6.14 13.06
C GLN A 544 -26.87 -4.96 12.15
N ILE A 545 -26.50 -5.28 10.90
CA ILE A 545 -26.38 -4.32 9.79
C ILE A 545 -27.15 -4.91 8.61
N HIS A 546 -28.10 -4.17 8.04
CA HIS A 546 -28.99 -4.66 6.96
C HIS A 546 -29.61 -6.04 7.27
N ASN A 547 -30.12 -6.23 8.50
CA ASN A 547 -30.67 -7.50 9.00
C ASN A 547 -29.69 -8.69 9.01
N GLN A 548 -28.39 -8.45 8.86
CA GLN A 548 -27.34 -9.46 9.03
C GLN A 548 -26.65 -9.29 10.38
N LEU A 549 -26.59 -10.37 11.16
CA LEU A 549 -25.86 -10.39 12.44
C LEU A 549 -24.35 -10.32 12.21
N LEU A 550 -23.69 -9.44 12.96
CA LEU A 550 -22.23 -9.36 12.96
C LEU A 550 -21.61 -10.53 13.72
N GLU A 551 -20.45 -10.99 13.23
CA GLU A 551 -19.70 -12.05 13.90
C GLU A 551 -19.14 -11.57 15.24
N ASN A 552 -19.48 -12.29 16.31
CA ASN A 552 -18.89 -12.10 17.64
C ASN A 552 -17.50 -12.73 17.68
N VAL A 553 -16.49 -11.95 18.05
CA VAL A 553 -15.10 -12.41 18.13
C VAL A 553 -14.54 -12.23 19.53
N GLU A 554 -13.63 -13.14 19.91
CA GLU A 554 -12.89 -13.02 21.17
C GLU A 554 -11.63 -12.14 21.05
N GLN A 555 -11.22 -11.86 19.82
CA GLN A 555 -10.07 -11.03 19.49
C GLN A 555 -10.24 -10.42 18.10
N GLU A 556 -9.75 -9.19 17.92
CA GLU A 556 -9.73 -8.52 16.62
C GLU A 556 -8.42 -7.74 16.42
N LYS A 557 -8.03 -7.53 15.16
CA LYS A 557 -6.82 -6.77 14.83
C LYS A 557 -7.15 -5.31 14.58
N LEU A 558 -7.10 -4.49 15.62
CA LEU A 558 -7.31 -3.05 15.56
C LEU A 558 -6.00 -2.29 15.34
N LEU A 559 -5.92 -1.49 14.27
CA LEU A 559 -4.76 -0.62 13.95
C LEU A 559 -3.41 -1.33 14.10
N GLY A 560 -3.32 -2.58 13.64
CA GLY A 560 -2.08 -3.36 13.66
C GLY A 560 -1.84 -4.19 14.94
N VAL A 561 -2.59 -3.96 16.01
CA VAL A 561 -2.48 -4.67 17.30
C VAL A 561 -3.63 -5.67 17.45
N PHE A 562 -3.36 -6.86 17.99
CA PHE A 562 -4.44 -7.81 18.31
C PHE A 562 -4.94 -7.51 19.72
N ILE A 563 -6.20 -7.12 19.83
CA ILE A 563 -6.87 -6.85 21.09
C ILE A 563 -7.81 -8.02 21.37
N ASP A 564 -7.75 -8.57 22.57
CA ASP A 564 -8.64 -9.63 23.04
C ASP A 564 -9.68 -9.11 24.04
N LYS A 565 -10.79 -9.84 24.18
CA LYS A 565 -11.92 -9.54 25.05
C LYS A 565 -11.58 -9.32 26.54
N SER A 566 -10.38 -9.72 26.97
CA SER A 566 -9.88 -9.57 28.33
C SER A 566 -8.65 -8.65 28.43
N MET A 567 -8.28 -7.95 27.35
CA MET A 567 -7.15 -7.01 27.28
C MET A 567 -5.80 -7.64 27.71
N THR A 568 -5.58 -8.93 27.47
CA THR A 568 -4.36 -9.65 27.88
C THR A 568 -3.19 -9.52 26.91
N PHE A 569 -3.47 -9.19 25.64
CA PHE A 569 -2.55 -9.10 24.51
C PHE A 569 -1.78 -10.39 24.19
N THR A 570 -2.25 -11.53 24.70
CA THR A 570 -1.56 -12.82 24.54
C THR A 570 -1.34 -13.17 23.07
N GLN A 571 -2.36 -13.00 22.24
CA GLN A 571 -2.26 -13.29 20.82
C GLN A 571 -1.33 -12.31 20.08
N HIS A 572 -1.33 -11.03 20.46
CA HIS A 572 -0.42 -10.06 19.89
C HIS A 572 1.05 -10.44 20.18
N ILE A 573 1.33 -10.87 21.41
CA ILE A 573 2.68 -11.31 21.81
C ILE A 573 3.07 -12.60 21.07
N ASN A 574 2.14 -13.54 20.86
CA ASN A 574 2.38 -14.71 20.02
C ASN A 574 2.75 -14.31 18.58
N TYR A 575 2.01 -13.36 18.01
CA TYR A 575 2.28 -12.81 16.69
C TYR A 575 3.66 -12.16 16.60
N ILE A 576 4.02 -11.30 17.56
CA ILE A 576 5.35 -10.68 17.66
C ILE A 576 6.42 -11.77 17.75
N CYS A 577 6.27 -12.72 18.69
CA CYS A 577 7.25 -13.78 18.91
C CYS A 577 7.49 -14.60 17.64
N LYS A 578 6.43 -14.98 16.92
CA LYS A 578 6.51 -15.73 15.66
C LYS A 578 7.22 -14.91 14.57
N ASN A 579 6.83 -13.64 14.40
CA ASN A 579 7.40 -12.76 13.40
C ASN A 579 8.89 -12.51 13.67
N VAL A 580 9.24 -12.10 14.89
CA VAL A 580 10.62 -11.85 15.32
C VAL A 580 11.47 -13.11 15.23
N SER A 581 10.98 -14.27 15.69
CA SER A 581 11.73 -15.53 15.62
C SER A 581 12.11 -15.88 14.18
N SER A 582 11.20 -15.67 13.22
CA SER A 582 11.50 -15.91 11.80
C SER A 582 12.61 -14.99 11.28
N LYS A 583 12.62 -13.72 11.70
CA LYS A 583 13.63 -12.72 11.33
C LYS A 583 14.98 -12.97 11.99
N ILE A 584 14.99 -13.44 13.24
CA ILE A 584 16.19 -13.85 13.98
C ILE A 584 16.78 -15.11 13.34
N ALA A 585 15.97 -16.10 13.00
CA ALA A 585 16.43 -17.31 12.30
C ALA A 585 17.05 -16.97 10.94
N LEU A 586 16.46 -16.01 10.23
CA LEU A 586 17.03 -15.46 9.00
C LEU A 586 18.38 -14.77 9.26
N LEU A 587 18.47 -13.89 10.27
CA LEU A 587 19.73 -13.26 10.68
C LEU A 587 20.80 -14.31 10.99
N GLY A 588 20.47 -15.35 11.75
CA GLY A 588 21.38 -16.45 12.08
C GLY A 588 21.90 -17.20 10.85
N ARG A 589 21.09 -17.36 9.80
CA ARG A 589 21.52 -17.99 8.53
C ARG A 589 22.48 -17.11 7.73
N ILE A 590 22.29 -15.80 7.79
CA ILE A 590 23.00 -14.83 6.93
C ILE A 590 24.16 -14.14 7.63
N LYS A 591 24.25 -14.20 8.97
CA LYS A 591 25.26 -13.49 9.78
C LYS A 591 26.70 -13.77 9.35
N LYS A 592 26.97 -14.97 8.84
CA LYS A 592 28.27 -15.40 8.31
C LYS A 592 28.74 -14.61 7.07
N PHE A 593 27.82 -13.90 6.43
CA PHE A 593 28.10 -13.04 5.26
C PHE A 593 28.05 -11.55 5.61
N LEU A 594 27.78 -11.19 6.87
CA LEU A 594 27.53 -9.82 7.29
C LEU A 594 28.51 -9.41 8.40
N PRO A 595 29.19 -8.26 8.29
CA PRO A 595 29.97 -7.72 9.40
C PRO A 595 29.02 -7.23 10.52
N ILE A 596 29.54 -7.10 11.75
CA ILE A 596 28.74 -6.73 12.94
C ILE A 596 27.90 -5.45 12.73
N PRO A 597 28.43 -4.35 12.15
CA PRO A 597 27.63 -3.15 11.88
C PRO A 597 26.40 -3.42 11.01
N THR A 598 26.52 -4.24 9.97
CA THR A 598 25.39 -4.61 9.11
C THR A 598 24.38 -5.52 9.82
N ARG A 599 24.84 -6.38 10.73
CA ARG A 599 23.93 -7.17 11.58
C ARG A 599 23.12 -6.29 12.51
N LYS A 600 23.74 -5.27 13.11
CA LYS A 600 23.04 -4.25 13.91
C LYS A 600 22.03 -3.47 13.06
N LEU A 601 22.42 -3.05 11.86
CA LEU A 601 21.52 -2.38 10.92
C LEU A 601 20.31 -3.26 10.56
N TYR A 602 20.52 -4.54 10.29
CA TYR A 602 19.44 -5.51 10.05
C TYR A 602 18.49 -5.57 11.27
N TYR A 603 19.04 -5.66 12.49
CA TYR A 603 18.23 -5.69 13.71
C TYR A 603 17.39 -4.42 13.85
N ASN A 604 18.02 -3.25 13.78
CA ASN A 604 17.36 -1.95 13.95
C ASN A 604 16.27 -1.68 12.90
N SER A 605 16.34 -2.32 11.73
CA SER A 605 15.39 -2.03 10.64
C SER A 605 14.35 -3.11 10.40
N TYR A 606 14.64 -4.38 10.75
CA TYR A 606 13.71 -5.48 10.55
C TYR A 606 13.14 -6.04 11.85
N ILE A 607 13.91 -6.08 12.92
CA ILE A 607 13.50 -6.72 14.18
C ILE A 607 12.96 -5.67 15.14
N LEU A 608 13.74 -4.63 15.43
CA LEU A 608 13.39 -3.59 16.39
C LEU A 608 12.02 -2.92 16.09
N PRO A 609 11.66 -2.57 14.84
CA PRO A 609 10.37 -1.94 14.58
C PRO A 609 9.16 -2.85 14.87
N VAL A 610 9.36 -4.17 14.93
CA VAL A 610 8.29 -5.11 15.34
C VAL A 610 8.07 -5.05 16.85
N PHE A 611 9.10 -4.75 17.64
CA PHE A 611 9.00 -4.51 19.07
C PHE A 611 8.52 -3.09 19.39
N ASP A 612 8.89 -2.08 18.61
CA ASP A 612 8.54 -0.70 18.96
C ASP A 612 7.09 -0.35 18.62
N TYR A 613 6.51 -1.02 17.61
CA TYR A 613 5.18 -0.71 17.14
C TYR A 613 4.12 -0.91 18.23
N CYS A 614 3.50 0.19 18.67
CA CYS A 614 2.46 0.24 19.70
C CYS A 614 2.86 -0.43 21.03
N ILE A 615 4.15 -0.42 21.39
CA ILE A 615 4.63 -1.03 22.65
C ILE A 615 3.97 -0.45 23.90
N THR A 616 3.56 0.81 23.87
CA THR A 616 2.82 1.45 24.98
C THR A 616 1.46 0.81 25.25
N ILE A 617 0.91 0.06 24.29
CA ILE A 617 -0.37 -0.63 24.40
C ILE A 617 -0.15 -2.04 24.98
N TRP A 618 0.59 -2.88 24.24
CA TRP A 618 0.77 -4.28 24.61
C TRP A 618 1.90 -4.53 25.63
N GLY A 619 2.73 -3.53 25.90
CA GLY A 619 3.81 -3.57 26.89
C GLY A 619 3.32 -3.71 28.34
N ASN A 620 2.01 -3.56 28.56
CA ASN A 620 1.35 -3.81 29.85
C ASN A 620 0.89 -5.27 30.03
N ALA A 621 1.19 -6.16 29.07
CA ALA A 621 0.89 -7.58 29.20
C ALA A 621 1.64 -8.21 30.40
N SER A 622 1.23 -9.42 30.79
CA SER A 622 1.81 -10.07 31.96
C SER A 622 3.32 -10.28 31.84
N LYS A 623 4.02 -10.22 32.98
CA LYS A 623 5.48 -10.40 33.06
C LYS A 623 5.95 -11.69 32.37
N THR A 624 5.18 -12.77 32.50
CA THR A 624 5.43 -14.05 31.82
C THR A 624 5.42 -13.91 30.29
N GLN A 625 4.48 -13.13 29.74
CA GLN A 625 4.41 -12.89 28.30
C GLN A 625 5.56 -11.99 27.82
N LEU A 626 5.85 -10.91 28.55
CA LEU A 626 6.95 -9.99 28.21
C LEU A 626 8.32 -10.66 28.28
N GLU A 627 8.53 -11.59 29.21
CA GLU A 627 9.78 -12.37 29.30
C GLU A 627 10.04 -13.20 28.04
N ARG A 628 8.99 -13.66 27.34
CA ARG A 628 9.15 -14.36 26.04
C ARG A 628 9.73 -13.43 24.97
N VAL A 629 9.24 -12.19 24.92
CA VAL A 629 9.71 -11.14 24.01
C VAL A 629 11.16 -10.78 24.34
N PHE A 630 11.46 -10.58 25.62
CA PHE A 630 12.80 -10.25 26.11
C PHE A 630 13.84 -11.35 25.80
N LYS A 631 13.47 -12.63 25.95
CA LYS A 631 14.31 -13.76 25.54
C LYS A 631 14.67 -13.73 24.06
N LEU A 632 13.74 -13.32 23.18
CA LEU A 632 14.01 -13.16 21.76
C LEU A 632 14.96 -12.00 21.48
N GLN A 633 14.83 -10.89 22.21
CA GLN A 633 15.78 -9.77 22.12
C GLN A 633 17.19 -10.20 22.52
N LYS A 634 17.35 -10.91 23.64
CA LYS A 634 18.63 -11.50 24.07
C LYS A 634 19.20 -12.46 23.03
N ARG A 635 18.36 -13.32 22.44
CA ARG A 635 18.76 -14.23 21.37
C ARG A 635 19.27 -13.48 20.13
N ALA A 636 18.62 -12.38 19.75
CA ALA A 636 19.09 -11.54 18.65
C ALA A 636 20.48 -10.95 18.96
N ALA A 637 20.67 -10.40 20.17
CA ALA A 637 21.95 -9.85 20.60
C ALA A 637 23.09 -10.89 20.57
N ARG A 638 22.86 -12.10 21.09
CA ARG A 638 23.81 -13.22 21.02
C ARG A 638 24.22 -13.55 19.58
N ILE A 639 23.25 -13.63 18.68
CA ILE A 639 23.50 -13.91 17.25
C ILE A 639 24.29 -12.79 16.57
N ILE A 640 24.02 -11.53 16.91
CA ILE A 640 24.74 -10.38 16.35
C ILE A 640 26.20 -10.38 16.80
N LEU A 641 26.43 -10.61 18.10
CA LEU A 641 27.73 -10.50 18.77
C LEU A 641 28.54 -11.80 18.76
N ASP A 642 28.03 -12.87 18.14
CA ASP A 642 28.61 -14.22 18.18
C ASP A 642 28.89 -14.71 19.61
N LYS A 643 27.99 -14.40 20.54
CA LYS A 643 28.04 -14.87 21.92
C LYS A 643 27.16 -16.12 22.10
N PRO A 644 27.54 -17.03 23.04
CA PRO A 644 26.77 -18.23 23.34
C PRO A 644 25.34 -17.93 23.81
#